data_AF-A0A6J4IKP6-F1
#
_entry.id   AF-A0A6J4IKP6-F1
#
_cell.length_a   1.000
_cell.length_b   1.000
_cell.length_c   1.000
_cell.angle_alpha   90.00
_cell.angle_beta   90.00
_cell.angle_gamma   90.00
#
_symmetry.space_group_name_H-M   'P 1'
#
loop_
_entity.id
_entity.type
_entity.pdbx_description
1 polymer ?
#
loop_
_entity_poly.entity_id
_entity_poly.type
_entity_poly.pdbx_seq_one_letter_code
_entity_poly.pdbx_strand_id
1 'polypeptide(L)'
;MDAVMDLTARTVSFIVVMQDALKLLTEATGNRVGNIPYNLLHTDKKTWQSLLAQSRFKDNFLERLAELVWLQDKPPEMPVDKQKICQLFTSRASSLLNWLQAPERKDYFAEHLTKNSYTVDENFYDLENKYSPRKPTLPLRLQESASLSAAPEQWRAAIQAYLCTNPAERELLAEALHYLPMLIVLAMGGGKYTPPQQRLLQEWRLPHDEADELLKYNDSFFIGNRKWRAFFQEFRSAEQDQRAAKLLTCDKSLLQVLQFDQTSWPAPDQVPLPFDIIFRAELKEIVNSREKRLQQTTNLNCHNPHQQADTMHLWALAFSGGGIRSATFNLGILQGLAKAGLLSHFDYLSTVSGGGYIGAWLTAWIQRAGSLHKVADRLNPEKSADPMGEEVRPIRWLRMFSNYLAPNASIMSADSWTMGLTWLRNTFLNQFIILLLVGSVLAMGYIFYVLWHLLTFQESNWLQVLISAVLLVGALLAGWGMHAFNRHLAPPNPVKAGYTQLLTLALMFLALLAAYFMGSWFFDDAYFKEHTTYLPFIDRIELLGPVAAVSLFGLLLVAGLGRYDSCLPPSRKFGEMFRFGFILLLSSVVATAIGAILLALVGQLLEYLAVSAHLVEKGISALKEQTIDPKEIEKKDNILTLFNGLAFTLGVPLILEVISITVVLRMALLGNAFPDERREWWGRLGALVHRLSLVWLLLAGTALLGPTLIDVFKDYGPSITAALGGWAAIVLAGVRLAFSGKTPAQPDAAKPTSKILDVLVRVTPYIFGVGILIFGSILVGIIQDYAWFEAAEIHPSSQLAPVNWPAKLKWAFASTGILLLLTWFLSRRVGVNEFSMHHFYRNRLARAYLGATRRRTERAQTANPFTNFDKFDDLKLADLISTGPTGYDGPYLIINTTLNATQATSLDRQDRKAESFVFTPLFCGFDISRIRATGSLTKKSYDYGYRPTAKYAYPDGRGPAVGTAMAISGAAANPNQGYHSSAATAFLLTLFNVRLGWWIGNPVSKKTWQSADPANGLNYVVYDLLGKSDTTKDYVCLSDGGHFDNMGLYELIRRRCRFIVLGDGEQDSLFTCDGLANAIRRCRVDFGVEIQIDVTPITNRTEKTRFSSRHYAIGKIWYSGDAPHQPSGTLLYLKSSLTGDEPADIREYALVNPAFPHQSTGDQFFNEPQFESYRRLGLHLIETALLDSQVVKIPG
;
A
#
# COMPACT_ATOMS: atom_id res chain seq x y z
N MET A 1 -20.35 -13.60 -12.81
CA MET A 1 -19.48 -13.48 -14.00
C MET A 1 -18.01 -13.54 -13.65
N ASP A 2 -17.58 -13.13 -12.46
CA ASP A 2 -16.23 -13.49 -12.00
C ASP A 2 -16.00 -15.00 -11.91
N ALA A 3 -17.04 -15.79 -11.66
CA ALA A 3 -16.94 -17.24 -11.84
C ALA A 3 -16.55 -17.63 -13.28
N VAL A 4 -17.10 -16.93 -14.28
CA VAL A 4 -16.74 -17.12 -15.70
C VAL A 4 -15.35 -16.56 -15.98
N MET A 5 -14.97 -15.41 -15.41
CA MET A 5 -13.64 -14.82 -15.57
C MET A 5 -12.55 -15.72 -14.98
N ASP A 6 -12.74 -16.19 -13.76
CA ASP A 6 -11.84 -17.09 -13.01
C ASP A 6 -11.74 -18.45 -13.72
N LEU A 7 -12.88 -19.01 -14.12
CA LEU A 7 -12.91 -20.22 -14.94
C LEU A 7 -12.16 -20.01 -16.27
N THR A 8 -12.41 -18.90 -16.97
CA THR A 8 -11.72 -18.58 -18.22
C THR A 8 -10.22 -18.34 -18.00
N ALA A 9 -9.82 -17.65 -16.94
CA ALA A 9 -8.42 -17.42 -16.63
C ALA A 9 -7.70 -18.75 -16.37
N ARG A 10 -8.34 -19.68 -15.66
CA ARG A 10 -7.83 -21.04 -15.49
C ARG A 10 -7.73 -21.75 -16.84
N THR A 11 -8.77 -21.70 -17.68
CA THR A 11 -8.77 -22.28 -19.03
C THR A 11 -7.63 -21.74 -19.90
N VAL A 12 -7.49 -20.41 -19.97
CA VAL A 12 -6.46 -19.74 -20.78
C VAL A 12 -5.07 -20.09 -20.28
N SER A 13 -4.87 -20.26 -18.97
CA SER A 13 -3.58 -20.67 -18.42
C SER A 13 -3.18 -22.08 -18.89
N PHE A 14 -4.14 -23.01 -18.97
CA PHE A 14 -3.92 -24.32 -19.61
C PHE A 14 -3.62 -24.18 -21.10
N ILE A 15 -4.34 -23.32 -21.83
CA ILE A 15 -4.13 -23.07 -23.26
C ILE A 15 -2.73 -22.51 -23.54
N VAL A 16 -2.27 -21.52 -22.77
CA VAL A 16 -0.95 -20.91 -22.94
C VAL A 16 0.16 -21.93 -22.71
N VAL A 17 0.05 -22.75 -21.66
CA VAL A 17 1.04 -23.80 -21.42
C VAL A 17 1.00 -24.90 -22.48
N MET A 18 -0.18 -25.21 -23.03
CA MET A 18 -0.28 -26.07 -24.22
C MET A 18 0.40 -25.42 -25.45
N GLN A 19 0.19 -24.14 -25.72
CA GLN A 19 0.86 -23.44 -26.83
C GLN A 19 2.39 -23.43 -26.66
N ASP A 20 2.88 -23.14 -25.45
CA ASP A 20 4.32 -23.19 -25.11
C ASP A 20 4.90 -24.61 -25.29
N ALA A 21 4.15 -25.65 -24.89
CA ALA A 21 4.57 -27.04 -25.06
C ALA A 21 4.75 -27.37 -26.55
N LEU A 22 3.76 -27.03 -27.38
CA LEU A 22 3.81 -27.25 -28.83
C LEU A 22 5.01 -26.53 -29.45
N LYS A 23 5.26 -25.27 -29.06
CA LYS A 23 6.39 -24.48 -29.55
C LYS A 23 7.75 -25.11 -29.20
N LEU A 24 7.96 -25.48 -27.93
CA LEU A 24 9.19 -26.12 -27.47
C LEU A 24 9.47 -27.44 -28.18
N LEU A 25 8.42 -28.19 -28.50
CA LEU A 25 8.51 -29.46 -29.22
C LEU A 25 8.88 -29.27 -30.71
N THR A 26 8.33 -28.24 -31.36
CA THR A 26 8.73 -27.87 -32.73
C THR A 26 10.21 -27.48 -32.80
N GLU A 27 10.69 -26.69 -31.83
CA GLU A 27 12.09 -26.28 -31.74
C GLU A 27 13.03 -27.47 -31.46
N ALA A 28 12.63 -28.40 -30.58
CA ALA A 28 13.47 -29.54 -30.17
C ALA A 28 13.54 -30.70 -31.20
N THR A 29 12.58 -30.78 -32.13
CA THR A 29 12.49 -31.88 -33.11
C THR A 29 12.97 -31.50 -34.51
N GLY A 30 13.33 -30.23 -34.74
CA GLY A 30 13.96 -29.75 -35.98
C GLY A 30 13.23 -30.23 -37.23
N ASN A 31 11.99 -29.78 -37.46
CA ASN A 31 11.14 -30.12 -38.62
C ASN A 31 10.94 -31.62 -38.94
N ARG A 32 11.48 -32.57 -38.17
CA ARG A 32 11.44 -34.02 -38.50
C ARG A 32 10.15 -34.72 -38.07
N VAL A 33 9.26 -34.07 -37.32
CA VAL A 33 7.91 -34.60 -37.05
C VAL A 33 6.94 -33.98 -38.04
N GLY A 34 6.84 -34.56 -39.23
CA GLY A 34 5.73 -34.27 -40.13
C GLY A 34 4.40 -34.64 -39.46
N ASN A 35 3.44 -33.73 -39.52
CA ASN A 35 2.04 -33.86 -39.05
C ASN A 35 1.71 -33.58 -37.58
N ILE A 36 2.47 -32.78 -36.81
CA ILE A 36 1.86 -32.17 -35.60
C ILE A 36 1.00 -30.99 -36.06
N PRO A 37 -0.33 -30.99 -35.79
CA PRO A 37 -1.19 -29.88 -36.19
C PRO A 37 -0.74 -28.60 -35.50
N TYR A 38 -0.42 -27.56 -36.27
CA TYR A 38 -0.13 -26.21 -35.76
C TYR A 38 -1.40 -25.49 -35.27
N ASN A 39 -2.43 -26.23 -34.87
CA ASN A 39 -3.72 -25.69 -34.45
C ASN A 39 -4.24 -26.47 -33.25
N LEU A 40 -4.42 -25.78 -32.12
CA LEU A 40 -4.98 -26.36 -30.90
C LEU A 40 -6.37 -27.01 -31.14
N LEU A 41 -7.20 -26.39 -31.99
CA LEU A 41 -8.55 -26.89 -32.37
C LEU A 41 -8.51 -28.13 -33.29
N HIS A 42 -7.35 -28.51 -33.82
CA HIS A 42 -7.18 -29.69 -34.70
C HIS A 42 -6.17 -30.70 -34.15
N THR A 43 -5.63 -30.49 -32.95
CA THR A 43 -4.68 -31.42 -32.32
C THR A 43 -5.44 -32.49 -31.55
N ASP A 44 -5.24 -33.77 -31.88
CA ASP A 44 -5.96 -34.86 -31.23
C ASP A 44 -5.36 -35.27 -29.87
N LYS A 45 -6.16 -35.99 -29.08
CA LYS A 45 -5.76 -36.49 -27.74
C LYS A 45 -4.49 -37.34 -27.77
N LYS A 46 -4.34 -38.19 -28.80
CA LYS A 46 -3.18 -39.08 -28.94
C LYS A 46 -1.89 -38.31 -29.17
N THR A 47 -1.96 -37.23 -29.96
CA THR A 47 -0.83 -36.31 -30.16
C THR A 47 -0.39 -35.71 -28.82
N TRP A 48 -1.32 -35.19 -28.01
CA TRP A 48 -0.98 -34.67 -26.68
C TRP A 48 -0.39 -35.69 -25.70
N GLN A 49 -0.96 -36.89 -25.66
CA GLN A 49 -0.44 -37.99 -24.82
C GLN A 49 0.98 -38.40 -25.23
N SER A 50 1.28 -38.40 -26.53
CA SER A 50 2.62 -38.69 -27.06
C SER A 50 3.61 -37.54 -26.85
N LEU A 51 3.16 -36.29 -26.93
CA LEU A 51 3.97 -35.09 -26.69
C LEU A 51 4.42 -34.97 -25.23
N LEU A 52 3.50 -35.20 -24.28
CA LEU A 52 3.78 -35.11 -22.83
C LEU A 52 4.53 -36.32 -22.26
N ALA A 53 4.58 -37.43 -23.01
CA ALA A 53 5.38 -38.61 -22.68
C ALA A 53 6.89 -38.46 -23.04
N GLN A 54 7.27 -37.40 -23.77
CA GLN A 54 8.68 -37.16 -24.12
C GLN A 54 9.47 -36.64 -22.91
N SER A 55 10.60 -37.26 -22.61
CA SER A 55 11.47 -36.96 -21.45
C SER A 55 12.24 -35.64 -21.54
N ARG A 56 11.91 -34.76 -22.50
CA ARG A 56 12.73 -33.58 -22.88
C ARG A 56 12.29 -32.25 -22.28
N PHE A 57 11.25 -32.20 -21.44
CA PHE A 57 10.84 -30.96 -20.79
C PHE A 57 11.84 -30.53 -19.71
N LYS A 58 12.26 -29.25 -19.75
CA LYS A 58 13.10 -28.65 -18.71
C LYS A 58 12.37 -28.67 -17.36
N ASP A 59 13.12 -28.74 -16.25
CA ASP A 59 12.53 -28.76 -14.90
C ASP A 59 11.61 -27.55 -14.63
N ASN A 60 11.99 -26.34 -15.09
CA ASN A 60 11.15 -25.14 -14.99
C ASN A 60 9.80 -25.26 -15.72
N PHE A 61 9.70 -26.07 -16.77
CA PHE A 61 8.43 -26.30 -17.48
C PHE A 61 7.54 -27.26 -16.69
N LEU A 62 8.13 -28.30 -16.09
CA LEU A 62 7.42 -29.23 -15.22
C LEU A 62 6.90 -28.56 -13.94
N GLU A 63 7.62 -27.55 -13.43
CA GLU A 63 7.16 -26.69 -12.33
C GLU A 63 5.91 -25.89 -12.71
N ARG A 64 5.89 -25.25 -13.90
CA ARG A 64 4.69 -24.57 -14.42
C ARG A 64 3.49 -25.50 -14.59
N LEU A 65 3.72 -26.73 -15.06
CA LEU A 65 2.67 -27.75 -15.15
C LEU A 65 2.12 -28.13 -13.77
N ALA A 66 3.00 -28.24 -12.77
CA ALA A 66 2.62 -28.55 -11.40
C ALA A 66 1.70 -27.46 -10.81
N GLU A 67 2.01 -26.17 -11.02
CA GLU A 67 1.18 -25.03 -10.58
C GLU A 67 -0.22 -24.99 -11.23
N LEU A 68 -0.35 -25.54 -12.44
CA LEU A 68 -1.63 -25.61 -13.14
C LEU A 68 -2.48 -26.82 -12.78
N VAL A 69 -1.86 -27.93 -12.38
CA VAL A 69 -2.59 -29.13 -11.97
C VAL A 69 -2.97 -29.07 -10.50
N TRP A 70 -2.03 -28.61 -9.66
CA TRP A 70 -2.25 -28.44 -8.24
C TRP A 70 -2.46 -26.95 -7.97
N LEU A 71 -3.62 -26.57 -7.41
CA LEU A 71 -3.90 -25.18 -7.00
C LEU A 71 -2.98 -24.66 -5.88
N GLN A 72 -1.95 -25.41 -5.51
CA GLN A 72 -0.97 -25.11 -4.49
C GLN A 72 0.42 -25.22 -5.10
N ASP A 73 1.31 -24.29 -4.73
CA ASP A 73 2.75 -24.43 -4.90
C ASP A 73 3.15 -25.82 -4.36
N LYS A 74 3.69 -26.65 -5.27
CA LYS A 74 4.20 -27.98 -4.95
C LYS A 74 5.17 -27.89 -3.75
N PRO A 75 5.06 -28.74 -2.71
CA PRO A 75 6.07 -28.79 -1.66
C PRO A 75 7.42 -29.29 -2.23
N PRO A 76 8.55 -28.56 -2.07
CA PRO A 76 9.79 -28.82 -2.79
C PRO A 76 10.67 -29.95 -2.24
N GLU A 77 10.28 -30.64 -1.17
CA GLU A 77 10.94 -31.90 -0.76
C GLU A 77 10.39 -33.12 -1.52
N MET A 78 9.42 -32.93 -2.41
CA MET A 78 8.79 -34.05 -3.09
C MET A 78 9.51 -34.32 -4.41
N PRO A 79 10.05 -35.54 -4.66
CA PRO A 79 10.41 -35.92 -6.02
C PRO A 79 9.18 -35.66 -6.88
N VAL A 80 9.31 -34.77 -7.87
CA VAL A 80 8.29 -34.62 -8.89
C VAL A 80 8.20 -36.00 -9.53
N ASP A 81 7.13 -36.74 -9.25
CA ASP A 81 6.77 -37.81 -10.15
C ASP A 81 6.37 -37.14 -11.46
N LYS A 82 7.39 -36.90 -12.29
CA LYS A 82 7.28 -36.24 -13.58
C LYS A 82 6.23 -36.95 -14.42
N GLN A 83 6.16 -38.27 -14.28
CA GLN A 83 5.19 -39.09 -14.96
C GLN A 83 3.77 -38.80 -14.45
N LYS A 84 3.55 -38.69 -13.14
CA LYS A 84 2.24 -38.39 -12.55
C LYS A 84 1.78 -36.94 -12.83
N ILE A 85 2.63 -35.92 -12.72
CA ILE A 85 2.25 -34.53 -13.06
C ILE A 85 1.89 -34.42 -14.53
N CYS A 86 2.72 -35.01 -15.40
CA CYS A 86 2.40 -35.08 -16.82
C CYS A 86 1.08 -35.82 -17.04
N GLN A 87 0.81 -36.94 -16.36
CA GLN A 87 -0.46 -37.67 -16.48
C GLN A 87 -1.67 -36.80 -16.08
N LEU A 88 -1.62 -36.12 -14.94
CA LEU A 88 -2.70 -35.28 -14.45
C LEU A 88 -2.95 -34.06 -15.36
N PHE A 89 -1.89 -33.39 -15.78
CA PHE A 89 -1.99 -32.31 -16.76
C PHE A 89 -2.57 -32.81 -18.08
N THR A 90 -2.07 -33.94 -18.59
CA THR A 90 -2.56 -34.56 -19.83
C THR A 90 -4.05 -34.91 -19.73
N SER A 91 -4.49 -35.38 -18.57
CA SER A 91 -5.89 -35.70 -18.30
C SER A 91 -6.78 -34.45 -18.42
N ARG A 92 -6.47 -33.40 -17.66
CA ARG A 92 -7.24 -32.13 -17.67
C ARG A 92 -7.14 -31.40 -19.02
N ALA A 93 -5.95 -31.37 -19.64
CA ALA A 93 -5.74 -30.80 -20.98
C ALA A 93 -6.54 -31.57 -22.04
N SER A 94 -6.60 -32.91 -21.97
CA SER A 94 -7.41 -33.72 -22.86
C SER A 94 -8.91 -33.44 -22.69
N SER A 95 -9.39 -33.30 -21.45
CA SER A 95 -10.79 -32.94 -21.18
C SER A 95 -11.12 -31.56 -21.73
N LEU A 96 -10.22 -30.59 -21.54
CA LEU A 96 -10.35 -29.25 -22.13
C LEU A 96 -10.36 -29.27 -23.67
N LEU A 97 -9.50 -30.06 -24.31
CA LEU A 97 -9.48 -30.19 -25.77
C LEU A 97 -10.77 -30.81 -26.31
N ASN A 98 -11.26 -31.87 -25.67
CA ASN A 98 -12.56 -32.46 -26.02
C ASN A 98 -13.69 -31.42 -25.89
N TRP A 99 -13.63 -30.58 -24.85
CA TRP A 99 -14.55 -29.48 -24.70
C TRP A 99 -14.42 -28.48 -25.86
N LEU A 100 -13.22 -27.99 -26.18
CA LEU A 100 -12.99 -27.04 -27.28
C LEU A 100 -13.36 -27.57 -28.68
N GLN A 101 -13.17 -28.87 -28.91
CA GLN A 101 -13.32 -29.49 -30.23
C GLN A 101 -14.71 -30.06 -30.52
N ALA A 102 -15.65 -29.94 -29.57
CA ALA A 102 -17.02 -30.37 -29.82
C ALA A 102 -17.62 -29.61 -31.02
N PRO A 103 -18.45 -30.27 -31.86
CA PRO A 103 -18.94 -29.69 -33.11
C PRO A 103 -19.60 -28.31 -32.93
N GLU A 104 -20.36 -28.13 -31.84
CA GLU A 104 -21.09 -26.90 -31.53
C GLU A 104 -20.19 -25.70 -31.17
N ARG A 105 -18.94 -25.95 -30.77
CA ARG A 105 -17.99 -24.94 -30.23
C ARG A 105 -16.81 -24.68 -31.15
N LYS A 106 -16.38 -25.72 -31.85
CA LYS A 106 -15.19 -25.68 -32.70
C LYS A 106 -15.30 -24.58 -33.76
N ASP A 107 -16.47 -24.48 -34.41
CA ASP A 107 -16.72 -23.47 -35.44
C ASP A 107 -16.78 -22.05 -34.85
N TYR A 108 -17.38 -21.89 -33.66
CA TYR A 108 -17.41 -20.62 -32.94
C TYR A 108 -16.00 -20.10 -32.64
N PHE A 109 -15.15 -20.92 -32.04
CA PHE A 109 -13.77 -20.52 -31.70
C PHE A 109 -12.92 -20.33 -32.95
N ALA A 110 -13.09 -21.16 -33.99
CA ALA A 110 -12.40 -20.98 -35.25
C ALA A 110 -12.71 -19.59 -35.86
N GLU A 111 -13.97 -19.16 -35.86
CA GLU A 111 -14.36 -17.83 -36.38
C GLU A 111 -13.83 -16.67 -35.51
N HIS A 112 -13.98 -16.76 -34.18
CA HIS A 112 -13.66 -15.65 -33.26
C HIS A 112 -12.15 -15.46 -33.05
N LEU A 113 -11.36 -16.52 -33.24
CA LEU A 113 -9.90 -16.46 -33.15
C LEU A 113 -9.24 -16.07 -34.49
N THR A 114 -9.86 -16.42 -35.63
CA THR A 114 -9.32 -16.07 -36.96
C THR A 114 -9.56 -14.59 -37.33
N LYS A 115 -10.72 -14.02 -36.99
CA LYS A 115 -11.03 -12.58 -37.21
C LYS A 115 -10.05 -11.61 -36.57
N ASN A 116 -9.28 -12.06 -35.56
CA ASN A 116 -8.34 -11.23 -34.79
C ASN A 116 -6.86 -11.62 -35.00
N SER A 117 -6.54 -12.51 -35.94
CA SER A 117 -5.16 -12.98 -36.14
C SER A 117 -4.29 -11.91 -36.83
N TYR A 118 -3.28 -11.43 -36.13
CA TYR A 118 -2.23 -10.55 -36.64
C TYR A 118 -1.50 -11.22 -37.82
N THR A 119 -1.34 -10.49 -38.93
CA THR A 119 -0.11 -10.60 -39.72
C THR A 119 0.88 -9.64 -39.06
N VAL A 120 1.94 -10.19 -38.47
CA VAL A 120 3.05 -9.38 -37.96
C VAL A 120 3.67 -8.69 -39.16
N ASP A 121 3.53 -7.37 -39.23
CA ASP A 121 4.23 -6.55 -40.21
C ASP A 121 5.73 -6.67 -39.89
N GLU A 122 6.52 -7.24 -40.80
CA GLU A 122 7.95 -7.55 -40.63
C GLU A 122 8.84 -6.30 -40.36
N ASN A 123 8.27 -5.10 -40.35
CA ASN A 123 9.00 -3.84 -40.22
C ASN A 123 9.34 -3.42 -38.77
N PHE A 124 8.92 -4.17 -37.75
CA PHE A 124 9.11 -3.74 -36.34
C PHE A 124 10.45 -4.16 -35.69
N TYR A 125 11.33 -4.89 -36.41
CA TYR A 125 12.64 -5.32 -35.89
C TYR A 125 13.86 -4.65 -36.55
N ASP A 126 13.68 -3.66 -37.42
CA ASP A 126 14.77 -3.12 -38.23
C ASP A 126 15.35 -1.77 -37.76
N LEU A 127 15.46 -1.58 -36.42
CA LEU A 127 16.10 -0.38 -35.85
C LEU A 127 17.49 -0.62 -35.23
N GLU A 128 18.08 -1.82 -35.28
CA GLU A 128 19.42 -2.05 -34.68
C GLU A 128 20.47 -2.81 -35.50
N ASN A 129 20.21 -3.28 -36.72
CA ASN A 129 21.25 -3.97 -37.51
C ASN A 129 21.62 -3.26 -38.83
N LYS A 130 22.52 -2.28 -38.73
CA LYS A 130 23.45 -2.01 -39.83
C LYS A 130 24.34 -3.25 -39.97
N TYR A 131 24.09 -4.11 -40.95
CA TYR A 131 25.05 -4.87 -41.79
C TYR A 131 24.41 -6.17 -42.34
N SER A 132 24.37 -6.26 -43.68
CA SER A 132 24.21 -7.46 -44.55
C SER A 132 22.81 -7.75 -45.14
N PRO A 133 22.67 -7.82 -46.48
CA PRO A 133 21.40 -8.09 -47.15
C PRO A 133 21.24 -9.60 -47.44
N ARG A 134 20.43 -10.30 -46.65
CA ARG A 134 19.80 -11.56 -47.09
C ARG A 134 18.34 -11.56 -46.65
N LYS A 135 17.44 -11.33 -47.62
CA LYS A 135 15.99 -11.58 -47.48
C LYS A 135 15.78 -13.08 -47.21
N PRO A 136 15.10 -13.49 -46.12
CA PRO A 136 14.50 -14.81 -46.06
C PRO A 136 13.09 -14.71 -46.65
N THR A 137 12.88 -15.29 -47.83
CA THR A 137 11.53 -15.60 -48.32
C THR A 137 10.90 -16.64 -47.39
N LEU A 138 9.95 -16.22 -46.55
CA LEU A 138 9.10 -17.14 -45.79
C LEU A 138 8.18 -17.91 -46.76
N PRO A 139 7.98 -19.24 -46.61
CA PRO A 139 7.10 -19.99 -47.48
C PRO A 139 5.63 -19.64 -47.25
N LEU A 140 4.88 -19.49 -48.35
CA LEU A 140 3.42 -19.23 -48.45
C LEU A 140 2.48 -20.21 -47.69
N ARG A 141 2.99 -21.18 -46.93
CA ARG A 141 2.20 -22.17 -46.18
C ARG A 141 1.81 -21.74 -44.75
N LEU A 142 2.32 -20.61 -44.25
CA LEU A 142 2.05 -20.17 -42.87
C LEU A 142 0.72 -19.41 -42.71
N GLN A 143 0.07 -18.98 -43.80
CA GLN A 143 -1.21 -18.27 -43.75
C GLN A 143 -2.40 -19.13 -43.28
N GLU A 144 -2.29 -20.47 -43.28
CA GLU A 144 -3.36 -21.37 -42.80
C GLU A 144 -3.22 -21.75 -41.30
N SER A 145 -2.25 -21.18 -40.57
CA SER A 145 -1.88 -21.60 -39.19
C SER A 145 -2.24 -20.62 -38.06
N ALA A 146 -3.23 -19.74 -38.29
CA ALA A 146 -3.61 -18.61 -37.42
C ALA A 146 -4.08 -18.94 -35.99
N SER A 147 -4.21 -20.22 -35.65
CA SER A 147 -4.78 -20.72 -34.39
C SER A 147 -3.79 -21.00 -33.27
N LEU A 148 -2.50 -21.18 -33.57
CA LEU A 148 -1.46 -21.27 -32.53
C LEU A 148 -1.01 -19.89 -32.08
N SER A 149 -1.20 -18.86 -32.92
CA SER A 149 -0.74 -17.47 -32.71
C SER A 149 -1.75 -16.57 -32.01
N ALA A 150 -2.96 -17.04 -31.70
CA ALA A 150 -3.94 -16.23 -30.99
C ALA A 150 -3.43 -15.87 -29.59
N ALA A 151 -3.37 -14.57 -29.30
CA ALA A 151 -2.87 -14.06 -28.03
C ALA A 151 -3.78 -14.52 -26.87
N PRO A 152 -3.25 -14.68 -25.63
CA PRO A 152 -4.05 -15.09 -24.47
C PRO A 152 -5.31 -14.25 -24.26
N GLU A 153 -5.29 -12.97 -24.64
CA GLU A 153 -6.42 -12.05 -24.58
C GLU A 153 -7.54 -12.41 -25.56
N GLN A 154 -7.22 -12.91 -26.75
CA GLN A 154 -8.20 -13.33 -27.75
C GLN A 154 -8.94 -14.58 -27.29
N TRP A 155 -8.20 -15.57 -26.78
CA TRP A 155 -8.77 -16.75 -26.13
C TRP A 155 -9.66 -16.37 -24.95
N ARG A 156 -9.19 -15.43 -24.11
CA ARG A 156 -9.94 -14.94 -22.95
C ARG A 156 -11.28 -14.32 -23.37
N ALA A 157 -11.27 -13.43 -24.37
CA ALA A 157 -12.47 -12.78 -24.86
C ALA A 157 -13.47 -13.79 -25.47
N ALA A 158 -12.99 -14.71 -26.30
CA ALA A 158 -13.84 -15.71 -26.97
C ALA A 158 -14.47 -16.69 -25.96
N ILE A 159 -13.69 -17.24 -25.03
CA ILE A 159 -14.19 -18.19 -24.02
C ILE A 159 -15.19 -17.50 -23.08
N GLN A 160 -14.88 -16.28 -22.63
CA GLN A 160 -15.81 -15.51 -21.80
C GLN A 160 -17.14 -15.32 -22.50
N ALA A 161 -17.13 -14.79 -23.73
CA ALA A 161 -18.34 -14.56 -24.51
C ALA A 161 -19.20 -15.84 -24.61
N TYR A 162 -18.57 -16.96 -24.95
CA TYR A 162 -19.25 -18.24 -25.09
C TYR A 162 -19.88 -18.75 -23.77
N LEU A 163 -19.15 -18.69 -22.66
CA LEU A 163 -19.66 -19.09 -21.34
C LEU A 163 -20.74 -18.15 -20.80
N CYS A 164 -20.73 -16.88 -21.22
CA CYS A 164 -21.75 -15.92 -20.85
C CYS A 164 -23.11 -16.27 -21.48
N THR A 165 -23.11 -16.68 -22.75
CA THR A 165 -24.33 -17.03 -23.51
C THR A 165 -24.81 -18.45 -23.26
N ASN A 166 -23.94 -19.36 -22.85
CA ASN A 166 -24.26 -20.78 -22.63
C ASN A 166 -23.98 -21.18 -21.16
N PRO A 167 -24.90 -20.92 -20.21
CA PRO A 167 -24.63 -21.18 -18.80
C PRO A 167 -24.36 -22.66 -18.46
N ALA A 168 -24.97 -23.60 -19.19
CA ALA A 168 -24.75 -25.04 -19.01
C ALA A 168 -23.29 -25.43 -19.27
N GLU A 169 -22.60 -24.74 -20.18
CA GLU A 169 -21.20 -24.99 -20.52
C GLU A 169 -20.24 -24.63 -19.39
N ARG A 170 -20.68 -23.81 -18.44
CA ARG A 170 -19.87 -23.46 -17.26
C ARG A 170 -19.68 -24.66 -16.35
N GLU A 171 -20.71 -25.49 -16.18
CA GLU A 171 -20.59 -26.74 -15.42
C GLU A 171 -19.68 -27.74 -16.15
N LEU A 172 -19.89 -27.94 -17.46
CA LEU A 172 -19.09 -28.87 -18.26
C LEU A 172 -17.60 -28.48 -18.29
N LEU A 173 -17.29 -27.20 -18.44
CA LEU A 173 -15.90 -26.72 -18.48
C LEU A 173 -15.23 -26.81 -17.10
N ALA A 174 -15.96 -26.48 -16.04
CA ALA A 174 -15.44 -26.56 -14.67
C ALA A 174 -15.26 -28.02 -14.23
N GLU A 175 -16.10 -28.94 -14.68
CA GLU A 175 -15.88 -30.39 -14.60
C GLU A 175 -14.65 -30.81 -15.43
N ALA A 176 -14.49 -30.35 -16.68
CA ALA A 176 -13.33 -30.68 -17.50
C ALA A 176 -11.98 -30.26 -16.89
N LEU A 177 -11.98 -29.17 -16.11
CA LEU A 177 -10.79 -28.65 -15.42
C LEU A 177 -10.63 -29.17 -13.99
N HIS A 178 -11.61 -29.92 -13.47
CA HIS A 178 -11.77 -30.26 -12.05
C HIS A 178 -11.65 -29.01 -11.14
N TYR A 179 -12.27 -27.90 -11.55
CA TYR A 179 -12.04 -26.60 -10.95
C TYR A 179 -13.33 -25.85 -10.67
N LEU A 180 -13.56 -25.46 -9.41
CA LEU A 180 -14.65 -24.59 -9.02
C LEU A 180 -14.16 -23.13 -8.87
N PRO A 181 -14.82 -22.17 -9.52
CA PRO A 181 -14.44 -20.77 -9.38
C PRO A 181 -14.63 -20.24 -7.96
N MET A 182 -13.74 -19.35 -7.52
CA MET A 182 -13.74 -18.82 -6.14
C MET A 182 -15.06 -18.14 -5.78
N LEU A 183 -15.71 -17.45 -6.72
CA LEU A 183 -17.01 -16.82 -6.45
C LEU A 183 -18.10 -17.83 -6.07
N ILE A 184 -18.05 -19.04 -6.63
CA ILE A 184 -18.98 -20.12 -6.29
C ILE A 184 -18.65 -20.67 -4.91
N VAL A 185 -17.37 -20.88 -4.61
CA VAL A 185 -16.88 -21.24 -3.26
C VAL A 185 -17.37 -20.24 -2.20
N LEU A 186 -17.36 -18.95 -2.52
CA LEU A 186 -17.85 -17.90 -1.64
C LEU A 186 -19.37 -18.01 -1.40
N ALA A 187 -20.14 -18.21 -2.46
CA ALA A 187 -21.59 -18.35 -2.38
C ALA A 187 -22.04 -19.63 -1.64
N MET A 188 -21.27 -20.71 -1.70
CA MET A 188 -21.59 -21.95 -0.97
C MET A 188 -21.43 -21.79 0.55
N GLY A 189 -20.51 -20.91 0.99
CA GLY A 189 -20.27 -20.64 2.42
C GLY A 189 -18.95 -19.95 2.74
N GLY A 190 -18.18 -19.48 1.75
CA GLY A 190 -16.81 -18.97 1.91
C GLY A 190 -16.60 -17.73 2.80
N GLY A 191 -17.68 -17.10 3.27
CA GLY A 191 -17.64 -16.18 4.42
C GLY A 191 -17.25 -16.85 5.74
N LYS A 192 -17.44 -18.17 5.87
CA LYS A 192 -17.12 -18.95 7.09
C LYS A 192 -15.88 -19.82 6.93
N TYR A 193 -15.50 -20.14 5.69
CA TYR A 193 -14.37 -21.00 5.38
C TYR A 193 -13.03 -20.26 5.53
N THR A 194 -12.04 -20.94 6.11
CA THR A 194 -10.64 -20.52 6.16
C THR A 194 -10.00 -20.59 4.75
N PRO A 195 -8.92 -19.85 4.46
CA PRO A 195 -8.27 -19.91 3.14
C PRO A 195 -7.91 -21.34 2.67
N PRO A 196 -7.43 -22.26 3.54
CA PRO A 196 -7.21 -23.65 3.15
C PRO A 196 -8.51 -24.40 2.81
N GLN A 197 -9.61 -24.15 3.50
CA GLN A 197 -10.93 -24.71 3.15
C GLN A 197 -11.39 -24.20 1.78
N GLN A 198 -11.26 -22.89 1.54
CA GLN A 198 -11.65 -22.30 0.26
C GLN A 198 -10.92 -22.95 -0.92
N ARG A 199 -9.61 -23.26 -0.78
CA ARG A 199 -8.87 -23.96 -1.84
C ARG A 199 -9.31 -25.39 -2.07
N LEU A 200 -9.57 -26.15 -1.01
CA LEU A 200 -10.12 -27.50 -1.15
C LEU A 200 -11.49 -27.49 -1.84
N LEU A 201 -12.25 -26.41 -1.71
CA LEU A 201 -13.53 -26.24 -2.40
C LEU A 201 -13.38 -25.84 -3.88
N GLN A 202 -12.21 -25.33 -4.28
CA GLN A 202 -11.91 -25.07 -5.70
C GLN A 202 -11.60 -26.35 -6.49
N GLU A 203 -11.38 -27.47 -5.81
CA GLU A 203 -11.12 -28.78 -6.38
C GLU A 203 -12.47 -29.49 -6.62
N TRP A 204 -13.01 -29.40 -7.83
CA TRP A 204 -14.38 -29.87 -8.14
C TRP A 204 -14.41 -31.25 -8.80
N ARG A 205 -15.29 -32.15 -8.31
CA ARG A 205 -15.50 -33.52 -8.84
C ARG A 205 -14.20 -34.29 -9.11
N LEU A 206 -13.18 -34.10 -8.26
CA LEU A 206 -11.92 -34.81 -8.48
C LEU A 206 -12.09 -36.33 -8.32
N PRO A 207 -11.42 -37.12 -9.19
CA PRO A 207 -11.31 -38.56 -9.03
C PRO A 207 -10.81 -38.95 -7.63
N HIS A 208 -11.30 -40.08 -7.11
CA HIS A 208 -10.99 -40.54 -5.75
C HIS A 208 -9.48 -40.73 -5.51
N ASP A 209 -8.75 -41.20 -6.52
CA ASP A 209 -7.30 -41.37 -6.49
C ASP A 209 -6.56 -40.03 -6.45
N GLU A 210 -6.94 -39.03 -7.26
CA GLU A 210 -6.37 -37.68 -7.21
C GLU A 210 -6.67 -36.98 -5.87
N ALA A 211 -7.89 -37.15 -5.36
CA ALA A 211 -8.34 -36.55 -4.12
C ALA A 211 -7.64 -37.16 -2.89
N ASP A 212 -7.45 -38.48 -2.87
CA ASP A 212 -6.71 -39.16 -1.81
C ASP A 212 -5.23 -38.76 -1.83
N GLU A 213 -4.65 -38.52 -3.00
CA GLU A 213 -3.31 -37.94 -3.11
C GLU A 213 -3.24 -36.51 -2.57
N LEU A 214 -4.15 -35.61 -2.96
CA LEU A 214 -4.22 -34.24 -2.43
C LEU A 214 -4.30 -34.23 -0.88
N LEU A 215 -5.07 -35.16 -0.30
CA LEU A 215 -5.20 -35.32 1.16
C LEU A 215 -4.00 -36.02 1.82
N LYS A 216 -3.24 -36.83 1.08
CA LYS A 216 -2.00 -37.49 1.55
C LYS A 216 -0.80 -36.56 1.55
N TYR A 217 -0.76 -35.54 0.70
CA TYR A 217 0.48 -34.85 0.37
C TYR A 217 0.61 -33.43 0.91
N ASN A 218 -0.43 -32.82 1.47
CA ASN A 218 -0.31 -31.47 2.05
C ASN A 218 -0.58 -31.40 3.55
N ASP A 219 0.31 -30.67 4.24
CA ASP A 219 0.50 -30.47 5.68
C ASP A 219 0.23 -31.69 6.60
N SER A 220 1.12 -31.93 7.56
CA SER A 220 0.86 -32.69 8.79
C SER A 220 -0.44 -32.26 9.53
N PHE A 221 -1.03 -31.13 9.12
CA PHE A 221 -2.32 -30.59 9.50
C PHE A 221 -3.55 -31.34 8.93
N PHE A 222 -3.52 -31.85 7.69
CA PHE A 222 -4.68 -32.52 7.07
C PHE A 222 -4.71 -34.03 7.32
N ILE A 223 -3.55 -34.68 7.31
CA ILE A 223 -3.41 -36.13 7.39
C ILE A 223 -3.84 -36.66 8.77
N GLY A 224 -3.61 -35.90 9.84
CA GLY A 224 -3.90 -36.31 11.22
C GLY A 224 -5.24 -35.81 11.80
N ASN A 225 -5.96 -34.92 11.12
CA ASN A 225 -7.10 -34.23 11.71
C ASN A 225 -8.43 -34.70 11.07
N ARG A 226 -9.12 -35.61 11.78
CA ARG A 226 -10.45 -36.16 11.40
C ARG A 226 -11.44 -35.09 10.93
N LYS A 227 -11.36 -33.87 11.48
CA LYS A 227 -12.27 -32.76 11.12
C LYS A 227 -12.13 -32.32 9.66
N TRP A 228 -10.92 -32.36 9.10
CA TRP A 228 -10.68 -31.93 7.71
C TRP A 228 -11.10 -32.98 6.69
N ARG A 229 -10.85 -34.27 6.98
CA ARG A 229 -11.39 -35.35 6.15
C ARG A 229 -12.91 -35.35 6.14
N ALA A 230 -13.54 -35.13 7.30
CA ALA A 230 -14.98 -34.99 7.40
C ALA A 230 -15.50 -33.81 6.56
N PHE A 231 -14.88 -32.62 6.67
CA PHE A 231 -15.22 -31.45 5.86
C PHE A 231 -15.09 -31.70 4.35
N PHE A 232 -13.98 -32.33 3.93
CA PHE A 232 -13.75 -32.64 2.50
C PHE A 232 -14.72 -33.71 1.98
N GLN A 233 -15.09 -34.69 2.80
CA GLN A 233 -16.11 -35.69 2.46
C GLN A 233 -17.52 -35.08 2.39
N GLU A 234 -17.86 -34.19 3.31
CA GLU A 234 -19.13 -33.44 3.32
C GLU A 234 -19.28 -32.58 2.05
N PHE A 235 -18.20 -31.95 1.61
CA PHE A 235 -18.18 -31.20 0.36
C PHE A 235 -18.43 -32.07 -0.88
N ARG A 236 -17.96 -33.32 -0.91
CA ARG A 236 -18.22 -34.28 -1.99
C ARG A 236 -19.63 -34.91 -1.95
N SER A 237 -20.55 -34.36 -1.14
CA SER A 237 -21.93 -34.83 -1.17
C SER A 237 -22.63 -34.39 -2.45
N ALA A 238 -23.50 -35.26 -2.99
CA ALA A 238 -24.28 -34.97 -4.19
C ALA A 238 -25.12 -33.69 -4.06
N GLU A 239 -25.55 -33.35 -2.85
CA GLU A 239 -26.29 -32.12 -2.54
C GLU A 239 -25.44 -30.86 -2.78
N GLN A 240 -24.17 -30.85 -2.33
CA GLN A 240 -23.26 -29.71 -2.55
C GLN A 240 -22.85 -29.60 -4.01
N ASP A 241 -22.65 -30.71 -4.72
CA ASP A 241 -22.38 -30.70 -6.16
C ASP A 241 -23.56 -30.14 -6.96
N GLN A 242 -24.79 -30.55 -6.63
CA GLN A 242 -26.00 -30.00 -7.25
C GLN A 242 -26.16 -28.51 -6.94
N ARG A 243 -25.79 -28.10 -5.73
CA ARG A 243 -25.78 -26.68 -5.33
C ARG A 243 -24.74 -25.88 -6.12
N ALA A 244 -23.51 -26.37 -6.25
CA ALA A 244 -22.45 -25.73 -7.02
C ALA A 244 -22.83 -25.59 -8.50
N ALA A 245 -23.37 -26.67 -9.10
CA ALA A 245 -23.89 -26.67 -10.47
C ALA A 245 -24.98 -25.62 -10.68
N LYS A 246 -25.95 -25.51 -9.76
CA LYS A 246 -27.00 -24.47 -9.81
C LYS A 246 -26.41 -23.05 -9.73
N LEU A 247 -25.40 -22.83 -8.89
CA LEU A 247 -24.76 -21.51 -8.76
C LEU A 247 -23.92 -21.13 -9.98
N LEU A 248 -23.31 -22.10 -10.67
CA LEU A 248 -22.56 -21.89 -11.91
C LEU A 248 -23.47 -21.53 -13.08
N THR A 249 -24.60 -22.23 -13.19
CA THR A 249 -25.54 -22.12 -14.32
C THR A 249 -26.59 -21.02 -14.14
N CYS A 250 -26.87 -20.58 -12.90
CA CYS A 250 -27.87 -19.55 -12.61
C CYS A 250 -27.27 -18.29 -11.97
N ASP A 251 -26.96 -17.29 -12.81
CA ASP A 251 -26.46 -15.98 -12.38
C ASP A 251 -27.39 -15.30 -11.34
N LYS A 252 -28.70 -15.46 -11.48
CA LYS A 252 -29.68 -14.87 -10.55
C LYS A 252 -29.57 -15.48 -9.16
N SER A 253 -29.47 -16.81 -9.06
CA SER A 253 -29.28 -17.50 -7.79
C SER A 253 -27.93 -17.15 -7.17
N LEU A 254 -26.87 -17.08 -7.96
CA LEU A 254 -25.55 -16.66 -7.49
C LEU A 254 -25.58 -15.23 -6.91
N LEU A 255 -26.19 -14.28 -7.61
CA LEU A 255 -26.33 -12.89 -7.16
C LEU A 255 -27.21 -12.78 -5.90
N GLN A 256 -28.32 -13.51 -5.84
CA GLN A 256 -29.20 -13.53 -4.67
C GLN A 256 -28.48 -13.99 -3.41
N VAL A 257 -27.69 -15.06 -3.53
CA VAL A 257 -26.88 -15.59 -2.42
C VAL A 257 -25.78 -14.60 -2.02
N LEU A 258 -25.15 -13.91 -2.97
CA LEU A 258 -24.10 -12.94 -2.67
C LEU A 258 -24.63 -11.61 -2.08
N GLN A 259 -25.86 -11.20 -2.41
CA GLN A 259 -26.38 -9.87 -2.07
C GLN A 259 -27.41 -9.83 -0.93
N PHE A 260 -28.33 -10.80 -0.80
CA PHE A 260 -29.58 -10.54 -0.04
C PHE A 260 -30.19 -11.67 0.82
N ASP A 261 -29.91 -12.96 0.63
CA ASP A 261 -30.75 -13.98 1.29
C ASP A 261 -30.27 -14.43 2.70
N GLN A 262 -31.09 -14.14 3.72
CA GLN A 262 -30.96 -14.60 5.11
C GLN A 262 -32.06 -15.60 5.53
N THR A 263 -33.03 -15.92 4.67
CA THR A 263 -34.25 -16.66 5.09
C THR A 263 -34.43 -18.03 4.45
N SER A 264 -33.74 -18.36 3.35
CA SER A 264 -33.85 -19.72 2.74
C SER A 264 -32.52 -20.43 2.44
N TRP A 265 -31.39 -19.74 2.63
CA TRP A 265 -30.03 -20.27 2.46
C TRP A 265 -29.16 -19.72 3.59
N PRO A 266 -28.24 -20.50 4.21
CA PRO A 266 -27.42 -19.98 5.30
C PRO A 266 -26.61 -18.78 4.81
N ALA A 267 -26.89 -17.60 5.37
CA ALA A 267 -26.33 -16.33 4.93
C ALA A 267 -24.79 -16.36 4.86
N PRO A 268 -24.17 -16.00 3.73
CA PRO A 268 -22.76 -15.69 3.74
C PRO A 268 -22.57 -14.38 4.52
N ASP A 269 -21.70 -14.38 5.52
CA ASP A 269 -21.28 -13.16 6.21
C ASP A 269 -20.72 -12.19 5.14
N GLN A 270 -21.49 -11.13 4.85
CA GLN A 270 -21.18 -9.96 4.00
C GLN A 270 -19.86 -10.11 3.21
N VAL A 271 -19.91 -10.64 1.99
CA VAL A 271 -18.72 -10.93 1.15
C VAL A 271 -18.36 -9.70 0.29
N PRO A 272 -17.07 -9.38 0.09
CA PRO A 272 -16.66 -8.36 -0.88
C PRO A 272 -17.09 -8.74 -2.30
N LEU A 273 -17.59 -7.77 -3.06
CA LEU A 273 -18.04 -7.99 -4.44
C LEU A 273 -16.92 -7.65 -5.44
N PRO A 274 -16.86 -8.35 -6.58
CA PRO A 274 -15.98 -8.01 -7.68
C PRO A 274 -16.56 -6.96 -8.63
N PHE A 275 -15.71 -6.41 -9.51
CA PHE A 275 -16.07 -5.35 -10.44
C PHE A 275 -17.14 -5.72 -11.47
N ASP A 276 -17.11 -6.91 -12.08
CA ASP A 276 -18.06 -7.20 -13.18
C ASP A 276 -19.52 -7.26 -12.69
N ILE A 277 -19.74 -7.66 -11.44
CA ILE A 277 -21.07 -7.60 -10.80
C ILE A 277 -21.54 -6.14 -10.67
N ILE A 278 -20.63 -5.25 -10.29
CA ILE A 278 -20.90 -3.82 -10.13
C ILE A 278 -21.18 -3.19 -11.47
N PHE A 279 -20.34 -3.48 -12.46
CA PHE A 279 -20.44 -2.88 -13.77
C PHE A 279 -21.79 -3.19 -14.43
N ARG A 280 -22.32 -4.41 -14.27
CA ARG A 280 -23.70 -4.72 -14.70
C ARG A 280 -24.77 -3.86 -14.02
N ALA A 281 -24.65 -3.67 -12.70
CA ALA A 281 -25.59 -2.86 -11.95
C ALA A 281 -25.52 -1.38 -12.38
N GLU A 282 -24.31 -0.87 -12.66
CA GLU A 282 -24.09 0.45 -13.23
C GLU A 282 -24.71 0.59 -14.63
N LEU A 283 -24.51 -0.37 -15.53
CA LEU A 283 -25.10 -0.33 -16.88
C LEU A 283 -26.63 -0.31 -16.82
N LYS A 284 -27.23 -1.07 -15.90
CA LYS A 284 -28.68 -1.01 -15.67
C LYS A 284 -29.12 0.37 -15.19
N GLU A 285 -28.37 0.96 -14.27
CA GLU A 285 -28.63 2.31 -13.78
C GLU A 285 -28.50 3.36 -14.90
N ILE A 286 -27.54 3.19 -15.81
CA ILE A 286 -27.39 4.05 -16.99
C ILE A 286 -28.57 3.93 -17.94
N VAL A 287 -29.07 2.71 -18.19
CA VAL A 287 -30.28 2.51 -19.00
C VAL A 287 -31.47 3.26 -18.38
N ASN A 288 -31.68 3.09 -17.07
CA ASN A 288 -32.76 3.81 -16.37
C ASN A 288 -32.60 5.34 -16.47
N SER A 289 -31.37 5.85 -16.35
CA SER A 289 -31.08 7.28 -16.49
C SER A 289 -31.31 7.77 -17.93
N ARG A 290 -30.86 7.02 -18.95
CA ARG A 290 -31.10 7.30 -20.39
C ARG A 290 -32.59 7.31 -20.72
N GLU A 291 -33.37 6.39 -20.19
CA GLU A 291 -34.82 6.38 -20.41
C GLU A 291 -35.47 7.65 -19.86
N LYS A 292 -35.06 8.12 -18.68
CA LYS A 292 -35.59 9.35 -18.10
C LYS A 292 -35.17 10.60 -18.86
N ARG A 293 -33.90 10.69 -19.26
CA ARG A 293 -33.31 11.91 -19.82
C ARG A 293 -33.46 11.99 -21.35
N LEU A 294 -33.30 10.89 -22.07
CA LEU A 294 -33.34 10.83 -23.55
C LEU A 294 -34.58 10.14 -24.10
N GLN A 295 -35.44 9.54 -23.26
CA GLN A 295 -36.56 8.69 -23.70
C GLN A 295 -36.10 7.53 -24.60
N GLN A 296 -34.85 7.10 -24.44
CA GLN A 296 -34.24 6.00 -25.18
C GLN A 296 -34.32 4.71 -24.36
N THR A 297 -35.14 3.76 -24.80
CA THR A 297 -35.21 2.42 -24.22
C THR A 297 -34.08 1.57 -24.79
N THR A 298 -33.20 1.06 -23.94
CA THR A 298 -32.09 0.17 -24.36
C THR A 298 -32.32 -1.22 -23.78
N ASN A 299 -32.48 -2.22 -24.63
CA ASN A 299 -32.62 -3.61 -24.17
C ASN A 299 -31.25 -4.16 -23.74
N LEU A 300 -31.13 -4.55 -22.47
CA LEU A 300 -29.97 -5.26 -21.93
C LEU A 300 -30.05 -6.74 -22.37
N ASN A 301 -29.64 -7.02 -23.60
CA ASN A 301 -29.72 -8.37 -24.19
C ASN A 301 -28.43 -9.19 -23.96
N CYS A 302 -27.31 -8.55 -23.64
CA CYS A 302 -26.04 -9.24 -23.43
C CYS A 302 -25.77 -9.51 -21.95
N HIS A 303 -25.38 -10.74 -21.63
CA HIS A 303 -25.04 -11.14 -20.27
C HIS A 303 -23.66 -10.60 -19.85
N ASN A 304 -22.73 -10.40 -20.80
CA ASN A 304 -21.39 -9.88 -20.56
C ASN A 304 -21.40 -8.35 -20.45
N PRO A 305 -21.05 -7.75 -19.30
CA PRO A 305 -21.11 -6.31 -19.14
C PRO A 305 -20.12 -5.56 -20.05
N HIS A 306 -18.97 -6.15 -20.41
CA HIS A 306 -18.00 -5.51 -21.31
C HIS A 306 -18.54 -5.41 -22.73
N GLN A 307 -19.17 -6.47 -23.24
CA GLN A 307 -19.83 -6.45 -24.55
C GLN A 307 -21.08 -5.58 -24.56
N GLN A 308 -21.84 -5.58 -23.46
CA GLN A 308 -23.00 -4.70 -23.30
C GLN A 308 -22.58 -3.22 -23.30
N ALA A 309 -21.45 -2.87 -22.68
CA ALA A 309 -20.89 -1.53 -22.72
C ALA A 309 -20.50 -1.11 -24.14
N ASP A 310 -19.89 -2.01 -24.90
CA ASP A 310 -19.50 -1.76 -26.30
C ASP A 310 -20.73 -1.45 -27.17
N THR A 311 -21.84 -2.17 -27.00
CA THR A 311 -23.10 -1.92 -27.75
C THR A 311 -23.85 -0.68 -27.30
N MET A 312 -23.68 -0.27 -26.04
CA MET A 312 -24.33 0.93 -25.49
C MET A 312 -23.65 2.24 -25.93
N HIS A 313 -22.44 2.17 -26.51
CA HIS A 313 -21.66 3.33 -26.96
C HIS A 313 -21.60 4.42 -25.87
N LEU A 314 -21.04 4.08 -24.72
CA LEU A 314 -21.08 4.93 -23.53
C LEU A 314 -20.29 6.22 -23.72
N TRP A 315 -20.88 7.35 -23.32
CA TRP A 315 -20.23 8.66 -23.32
C TRP A 315 -19.81 9.04 -21.90
N ALA A 316 -18.64 9.64 -21.74
CA ALA A 316 -18.12 10.01 -20.44
C ALA A 316 -17.45 11.39 -20.40
N LEU A 317 -17.62 12.07 -19.26
CA LEU A 317 -16.84 13.24 -18.88
C LEU A 317 -15.80 12.83 -17.84
N ALA A 318 -14.57 13.31 -18.02
CA ALA A 318 -13.49 13.20 -17.05
C ALA A 318 -13.01 14.60 -16.67
N PHE A 319 -12.98 14.89 -15.36
CA PHE A 319 -12.44 16.14 -14.84
C PHE A 319 -11.25 15.88 -13.93
N SER A 320 -10.10 16.43 -14.34
CA SER A 320 -8.83 16.20 -13.66
C SER A 320 -8.75 16.86 -12.28
N GLY A 321 -7.75 16.45 -11.51
CA GLY A 321 -7.35 17.16 -10.29
C GLY A 321 -6.69 18.51 -10.58
N GLY A 322 -6.39 19.25 -9.51
CA GLY A 322 -5.83 20.61 -9.59
C GLY A 322 -6.47 21.65 -8.65
N GLY A 323 -7.28 21.20 -7.69
CA GLY A 323 -7.97 22.08 -6.74
C GLY A 323 -8.98 23.02 -7.40
N ILE A 324 -9.18 24.21 -6.82
CA ILE A 324 -10.14 25.19 -7.33
C ILE A 324 -9.90 25.62 -8.78
N ARG A 325 -8.63 25.62 -9.23
CA ARG A 325 -8.27 25.91 -10.63
C ARG A 325 -8.99 24.97 -11.59
N SER A 326 -8.84 23.67 -11.38
CA SER A 326 -9.47 22.65 -12.22
C SER A 326 -10.99 22.72 -12.12
N ALA A 327 -11.53 22.93 -10.91
CA ALA A 327 -12.97 23.08 -10.71
C ALA A 327 -13.56 24.24 -11.55
N THR A 328 -12.87 25.38 -11.55
CA THR A 328 -13.32 26.60 -12.22
C THR A 328 -13.16 26.52 -13.74
N PHE A 329 -12.06 25.94 -14.21
CA PHE A 329 -11.85 25.65 -15.64
C PHE A 329 -12.93 24.69 -16.18
N ASN A 330 -13.18 23.59 -15.49
CA ASN A 330 -14.17 22.59 -15.89
C ASN A 330 -15.62 23.11 -15.79
N LEU A 331 -15.91 24.09 -14.92
CA LEU A 331 -17.18 24.82 -14.95
C LEU A 331 -17.41 25.49 -16.32
N GLY A 332 -16.37 26.12 -16.88
CA GLY A 332 -16.43 26.69 -18.23
C GLY A 332 -16.75 25.66 -19.30
N ILE A 333 -16.09 24.50 -19.24
CA ILE A 333 -16.35 23.37 -20.16
C ILE A 333 -17.81 22.90 -20.04
N LEU A 334 -18.34 22.75 -18.82
CA LEU A 334 -19.74 22.38 -18.59
C LEU A 334 -20.71 23.38 -19.22
N GLN A 335 -20.42 24.68 -19.16
CA GLN A 335 -21.25 25.71 -19.78
C GLN A 335 -21.24 25.62 -21.30
N GLY A 336 -20.08 25.35 -21.90
CA GLY A 336 -19.98 25.17 -23.36
C GLY A 336 -20.68 23.90 -23.85
N LEU A 337 -20.55 22.78 -23.11
CA LEU A 337 -21.30 21.56 -23.39
C LEU A 337 -22.81 21.74 -23.22
N ALA A 338 -23.24 22.52 -22.23
CA ALA A 338 -24.65 22.86 -22.03
C ALA A 338 -25.18 23.76 -23.16
N LYS A 339 -24.38 24.72 -23.63
CA LYS A 339 -24.70 25.57 -24.79
C LYS A 339 -24.84 24.75 -26.07
N ALA A 340 -23.97 23.77 -26.28
CA ALA A 340 -24.05 22.84 -27.41
C ALA A 340 -25.14 21.76 -27.26
N GLY A 341 -25.88 21.71 -26.15
CA GLY A 341 -26.92 20.69 -25.91
C GLY A 341 -26.37 19.26 -25.69
N LEU A 342 -25.06 19.10 -25.44
CA LEU A 342 -24.41 17.79 -25.34
C LEU A 342 -24.49 17.19 -23.93
N LEU A 343 -24.74 17.99 -22.90
CA LEU A 343 -24.65 17.55 -21.50
C LEU A 343 -25.59 16.35 -21.18
N SER A 344 -26.74 16.25 -21.84
CA SER A 344 -27.71 15.17 -21.67
C SER A 344 -27.28 13.80 -22.21
N HIS A 345 -26.20 13.74 -23.00
CA HIS A 345 -25.74 12.50 -23.64
C HIS A 345 -24.73 11.73 -22.77
N PHE A 346 -23.98 12.40 -21.90
CA PHE A 346 -22.93 11.77 -21.09
C PHE A 346 -23.49 10.81 -20.04
N ASP A 347 -23.09 9.54 -20.08
CA ASP A 347 -23.51 8.49 -19.14
C ASP A 347 -22.71 8.49 -17.85
N TYR A 348 -21.42 8.80 -17.92
CA TYR A 348 -20.51 8.80 -16.79
C TYR A 348 -19.90 10.19 -16.55
N LEU A 349 -19.67 10.51 -15.28
CA LEU A 349 -18.90 11.66 -14.83
C LEU A 349 -17.82 11.18 -13.85
N SER A 350 -16.60 11.05 -14.34
CA SER A 350 -15.43 10.64 -13.56
C SER A 350 -14.65 11.86 -13.09
N THR A 351 -14.31 11.89 -11.81
CA THR A 351 -13.79 13.10 -11.17
C THR A 351 -12.64 12.79 -10.23
N VAL A 352 -11.69 13.73 -10.15
CA VAL A 352 -10.54 13.68 -9.24
C VAL A 352 -10.36 15.05 -8.60
N SER A 353 -10.19 15.11 -7.28
CA SER A 353 -9.78 16.33 -6.57
C SER A 353 -10.62 17.56 -6.95
N GLY A 354 -10.02 18.58 -7.57
CA GLY A 354 -10.72 19.75 -8.12
C GLY A 354 -11.88 19.44 -9.08
N GLY A 355 -11.71 18.45 -9.96
CA GLY A 355 -12.79 17.92 -10.79
C GLY A 355 -13.92 17.31 -9.96
N GLY A 356 -13.60 16.75 -8.79
CA GLY A 356 -14.55 16.28 -7.79
C GLY A 356 -15.40 17.41 -7.21
N TYR A 357 -14.85 18.62 -7.05
CA TYR A 357 -15.61 19.74 -6.51
C TYR A 357 -16.72 20.17 -7.46
N ILE A 358 -16.38 20.34 -8.74
CA ILE A 358 -17.34 20.78 -9.74
C ILE A 358 -18.30 19.65 -10.16
N GLY A 359 -17.82 18.40 -10.22
CA GLY A 359 -18.68 17.27 -10.52
C GLY A 359 -19.70 17.01 -9.41
N ALA A 360 -19.29 17.08 -8.14
CA ALA A 360 -20.21 16.97 -7.01
C ALA A 360 -21.20 18.14 -6.97
N TRP A 361 -20.77 19.37 -7.29
CA TRP A 361 -21.67 20.53 -7.46
C TRP A 361 -22.71 20.29 -8.55
N LEU A 362 -22.30 19.82 -9.75
CA LEU A 362 -23.21 19.55 -10.86
C LEU A 362 -24.23 18.48 -10.49
N THR A 363 -23.76 17.35 -9.96
CA THR A 363 -24.63 16.24 -9.54
C THR A 363 -25.61 16.65 -8.44
N ALA A 364 -25.15 17.43 -7.44
CA ALA A 364 -26.02 17.96 -6.40
C ALA A 364 -27.07 18.95 -6.96
N TRP A 365 -26.69 19.75 -7.96
CA TRP A 365 -27.63 20.66 -8.61
C TRP A 365 -28.70 19.91 -9.38
N ILE A 366 -28.32 18.91 -10.17
CA ILE A 366 -29.25 18.05 -10.93
C ILE A 366 -30.24 17.39 -9.96
N GLN A 367 -29.72 16.78 -8.88
CA GLN A 367 -30.54 16.12 -7.86
C GLN A 367 -31.60 17.05 -7.24
N ARG A 368 -31.21 18.30 -6.92
CA ARG A 368 -32.10 19.28 -6.28
C ARG A 368 -33.03 19.99 -7.26
N ALA A 369 -32.61 20.16 -8.50
CA ALA A 369 -33.45 20.68 -9.58
C ALA A 369 -34.46 19.64 -10.08
N GLY A 370 -34.16 18.35 -9.89
CA GLY A 370 -34.96 17.20 -10.31
C GLY A 370 -34.93 16.95 -11.82
N SER A 371 -34.03 17.62 -12.57
CA SER A 371 -33.84 17.36 -14.00
C SER A 371 -32.53 17.95 -14.51
N LEU A 372 -31.79 17.15 -15.27
CA LEU A 372 -30.57 17.57 -15.97
C LEU A 372 -30.84 18.66 -17.01
N HIS A 373 -31.95 18.58 -17.75
CA HIS A 373 -32.30 19.57 -18.79
C HIS A 373 -32.48 20.97 -18.19
N LYS A 374 -33.16 21.07 -17.05
CA LYS A 374 -33.32 22.34 -16.32
C LYS A 374 -31.97 22.93 -15.90
N VAL A 375 -31.03 22.09 -15.49
CA VAL A 375 -29.68 22.54 -15.11
C VAL A 375 -28.86 22.94 -16.34
N ALA A 376 -28.97 22.19 -17.44
CA ALA A 376 -28.30 22.54 -18.71
C ALA A 376 -28.78 23.89 -19.25
N ASP A 377 -30.08 24.18 -19.22
CA ASP A 377 -30.62 25.49 -19.61
C ASP A 377 -30.10 26.64 -18.73
N ARG A 378 -29.89 26.37 -17.44
CA ARG A 378 -29.34 27.34 -16.48
C ARG A 378 -27.83 27.53 -16.59
N LEU A 379 -27.11 26.51 -17.05
CA LEU A 379 -25.69 26.58 -17.34
C LEU A 379 -25.40 27.32 -18.65
N ASN A 380 -26.32 27.23 -19.61
CA ASN A 380 -26.21 27.86 -20.92
C ASN A 380 -26.22 29.41 -20.78
N PRO A 381 -25.10 30.10 -21.08
CA PRO A 381 -25.00 31.55 -20.94
C PRO A 381 -25.97 32.34 -21.85
N GLU A 382 -26.43 31.75 -22.96
CA GLU A 382 -27.34 32.41 -23.90
C GLU A 382 -28.81 32.32 -23.43
N LYS A 383 -29.16 31.24 -22.73
CA LYS A 383 -30.51 31.06 -22.15
C LYS A 383 -30.66 31.75 -20.80
N SER A 384 -29.60 31.78 -20.01
CA SER A 384 -29.59 32.36 -18.65
C SER A 384 -28.52 33.45 -18.56
N ALA A 385 -28.74 34.53 -19.31
CA ALA A 385 -27.76 35.61 -19.49
C ALA A 385 -27.67 36.58 -18.30
N ASP A 386 -28.72 36.70 -17.47
CA ASP A 386 -28.72 37.60 -16.32
C ASP A 386 -27.83 37.02 -15.20
N PRO A 387 -26.66 37.62 -14.89
CA PRO A 387 -25.78 37.12 -13.84
C PRO A 387 -26.37 37.28 -12.43
N MET A 388 -27.41 38.10 -12.27
CA MET A 388 -28.10 38.32 -10.99
C MET A 388 -29.34 37.45 -10.81
N GLY A 389 -29.78 36.77 -11.86
CA GLY A 389 -30.93 35.85 -11.85
C GLY A 389 -30.81 34.78 -10.78
N GLU A 390 -31.94 34.40 -10.17
CA GLU A 390 -31.96 33.34 -9.15
C GLU A 390 -31.62 31.97 -9.75
N GLU A 391 -31.89 31.77 -11.04
CA GLU A 391 -31.56 30.54 -11.77
C GLU A 391 -30.06 30.28 -11.94
N VAL A 392 -29.22 31.33 -12.05
CA VAL A 392 -27.74 31.21 -12.12
C VAL A 392 -27.06 31.42 -10.76
N ARG A 393 -27.83 31.60 -9.69
CA ARG A 393 -27.32 31.79 -8.33
C ARG A 393 -26.27 30.75 -7.91
N PRO A 394 -26.36 29.45 -8.26
CA PRO A 394 -25.32 28.49 -7.92
C PRO A 394 -23.95 28.82 -8.51
N ILE A 395 -23.88 29.43 -9.70
CA ILE A 395 -22.63 29.90 -10.33
C ILE A 395 -22.12 31.15 -9.59
N ARG A 396 -23.00 32.12 -9.33
CA ARG A 396 -22.66 33.32 -8.55
C ARG A 396 -22.14 32.96 -7.15
N TRP A 397 -22.71 31.94 -6.51
CA TRP A 397 -22.24 31.43 -5.23
C TRP A 397 -20.83 30.86 -5.31
N LEU A 398 -20.51 30.06 -6.34
CA LEU A 398 -19.13 29.57 -6.54
C LEU A 398 -18.14 30.73 -6.69
N ARG A 399 -18.52 31.80 -7.40
CA ARG A 399 -17.70 33.02 -7.52
C ARG A 399 -17.48 33.70 -6.17
N MET A 400 -18.53 33.84 -5.35
CA MET A 400 -18.45 34.42 -3.99
C MET A 400 -17.60 33.57 -3.03
N PHE A 401 -17.58 32.25 -3.24
CA PHE A 401 -16.78 31.29 -2.47
C PHE A 401 -15.54 30.82 -3.24
N SER A 402 -15.03 31.64 -4.18
CA SER A 402 -13.77 31.40 -4.89
C SER A 402 -12.58 31.32 -3.92
N ASN A 403 -12.72 31.89 -2.74
CA ASN A 403 -11.89 31.56 -1.59
C ASN A 403 -12.71 30.72 -0.58
N TYR A 404 -12.79 29.42 -0.80
CA TYR A 404 -13.71 28.55 -0.04
C TYR A 404 -13.22 28.27 1.39
N LEU A 405 -11.89 28.26 1.61
CA LEU A 405 -11.27 28.01 2.92
C LEU A 405 -11.52 29.16 3.90
N ALA A 406 -11.33 30.40 3.44
CA ALA A 406 -11.56 31.60 4.22
C ALA A 406 -12.13 32.73 3.34
N PRO A 407 -13.46 32.74 3.06
CA PRO A 407 -14.08 33.69 2.14
C PRO A 407 -13.74 35.16 2.44
N ASN A 408 -13.67 35.50 3.73
CA ASN A 408 -13.13 36.77 4.18
C ASN A 408 -11.66 36.54 4.59
N ALA A 409 -10.72 36.47 3.64
CA ALA A 409 -9.30 36.31 3.98
C ALA A 409 -8.72 37.65 4.44
N SER A 410 -8.62 37.82 5.76
CA SER A 410 -7.90 38.92 6.40
C SER A 410 -7.28 38.39 7.68
N ILE A 411 -6.12 38.91 8.07
CA ILE A 411 -5.46 38.51 9.32
C ILE A 411 -6.32 38.83 10.56
N MET A 412 -7.32 39.72 10.41
CA MET A 412 -8.30 40.06 11.44
C MET A 412 -9.65 39.33 11.27
N SER A 413 -9.80 38.46 10.26
CA SER A 413 -11.07 37.78 10.03
C SER A 413 -11.23 36.57 10.94
N ALA A 414 -12.47 36.33 11.38
CA ALA A 414 -12.81 35.16 12.17
C ALA A 414 -12.52 33.85 11.43
N ASP A 415 -12.65 33.80 10.09
CA ASP A 415 -12.40 32.59 9.30
C ASP A 415 -10.90 32.22 9.28
N SER A 416 -10.00 33.19 9.11
CA SER A 416 -8.55 32.96 9.12
C SER A 416 -8.06 32.51 10.51
N TRP A 417 -8.55 33.14 11.58
CA TRP A 417 -8.27 32.70 12.96
C TRP A 417 -8.85 31.33 13.26
N THR A 418 -10.06 31.02 12.78
CA THR A 418 -10.67 29.68 12.95
C THR A 418 -9.82 28.61 12.29
N MET A 419 -9.30 28.85 11.08
CA MET A 419 -8.40 27.91 10.40
C MET A 419 -7.11 27.69 11.20
N GLY A 420 -6.43 28.78 11.58
CA GLY A 420 -5.18 28.72 12.34
C GLY A 420 -5.34 28.06 13.70
N LEU A 421 -6.38 28.43 14.47
CA LEU A 421 -6.65 27.85 15.79
C LEU A 421 -7.12 26.40 15.72
N THR A 422 -7.89 26.02 14.69
CA THR A 422 -8.28 24.61 14.50
C THR A 422 -7.04 23.76 14.21
N TRP A 423 -6.16 24.23 13.33
CA TRP A 423 -4.89 23.56 13.05
C TRP A 423 -4.01 23.49 14.30
N LEU A 424 -3.82 24.60 15.01
CA LEU A 424 -3.00 24.67 16.22
C LEU A 424 -3.53 23.72 17.31
N ARG A 425 -4.83 23.78 17.62
CA ARG A 425 -5.50 22.91 18.59
C ARG A 425 -5.29 21.43 18.24
N ASN A 426 -5.58 21.05 16.99
CA ASN A 426 -5.48 19.65 16.59
C ASN A 426 -4.02 19.16 16.54
N THR A 427 -3.10 20.01 16.10
CA THR A 427 -1.66 19.72 16.08
C THR A 427 -1.13 19.52 17.50
N PHE A 428 -1.49 20.39 18.43
CA PHE A 428 -1.08 20.28 19.83
C PHE A 428 -1.59 18.98 20.46
N LEU A 429 -2.85 18.61 20.24
CA LEU A 429 -3.41 17.34 20.74
C LEU A 429 -2.65 16.12 20.21
N ASN A 430 -2.35 16.09 18.91
CA ASN A 430 -1.60 14.97 18.31
C ASN A 430 -0.14 14.94 18.79
N GLN A 431 0.53 16.10 18.86
CA GLN A 431 1.89 16.20 19.37
C GLN A 431 1.99 15.80 20.84
N PHE A 432 1.00 16.14 21.66
CA PHE A 432 0.95 15.75 23.06
C PHE A 432 0.84 14.22 23.21
N ILE A 433 0.02 13.55 22.41
CA ILE A 433 -0.07 12.08 22.41
C ILE A 433 1.24 11.44 21.94
N ILE A 434 1.86 11.97 20.89
CA ILE A 434 3.17 11.50 20.40
C ILE A 434 4.23 11.68 21.50
N LEU A 435 4.24 12.81 22.19
CA LEU A 435 5.16 13.08 23.28
C LEU A 435 4.94 12.11 24.45
N LEU A 436 3.70 11.82 24.83
CA LEU A 436 3.40 10.83 25.89
C LEU A 436 3.82 9.41 25.49
N LEU A 437 3.64 9.04 24.22
CA LEU A 437 4.12 7.77 23.68
C LEU A 437 5.65 7.67 23.74
N VAL A 438 6.34 8.71 23.26
CA VAL A 438 7.81 8.79 23.31
C VAL A 438 8.29 8.76 24.77
N GLY A 439 7.63 9.51 25.65
CA GLY A 439 7.91 9.50 27.09
C GLY A 439 7.73 8.12 27.72
N SER A 440 6.68 7.38 27.37
CA SER A 440 6.46 6.01 27.84
C SER A 440 7.57 5.06 27.38
N VAL A 441 8.01 5.21 26.12
CA VAL A 441 9.10 4.40 25.55
C VAL A 441 10.44 4.73 26.20
N LEU A 442 10.75 6.01 26.43
CA LEU A 442 11.96 6.44 27.13
C LEU A 442 11.95 6.01 28.61
N ALA A 443 10.81 6.12 29.29
CA ALA A 443 10.65 5.67 30.68
C ALA A 443 10.82 4.14 30.81
N MET A 444 10.41 3.37 29.79
CA MET A 444 10.73 1.94 29.72
C MET A 444 12.25 1.69 29.62
N GLY A 445 12.98 2.52 28.85
CA GLY A 445 14.43 2.52 28.81
C GLY A 445 15.06 2.75 30.19
N TYR A 446 14.51 3.68 30.97
CA TYR A 446 14.93 3.93 32.35
C TYR A 446 14.64 2.75 33.29
N ILE A 447 13.49 2.07 33.14
CA ILE A 447 13.20 0.82 33.89
C ILE A 447 14.28 -0.23 33.60
N PHE A 448 14.66 -0.42 32.34
CA PHE A 448 15.73 -1.37 31.99
C PHE A 448 17.06 -0.97 32.63
N TYR A 449 17.40 0.31 32.69
CA TYR A 449 18.59 0.76 33.39
C TYR A 449 18.54 0.46 34.90
N VAL A 450 17.42 0.74 35.57
CA VAL A 450 17.24 0.46 37.00
C VAL A 450 17.31 -1.05 37.29
N LEU A 451 16.70 -1.87 36.45
CA LEU A 451 16.78 -3.33 36.55
C LEU A 451 18.20 -3.85 36.33
N TRP A 452 18.92 -3.27 35.38
CA TRP A 452 20.30 -3.61 35.09
C TRP A 452 21.19 -3.32 36.31
N HIS A 453 20.98 -2.16 36.93
CA HIS A 453 21.71 -1.79 38.14
C HIS A 453 21.30 -2.64 39.37
N LEU A 454 20.05 -3.12 39.45
CA LEU A 454 19.62 -4.05 40.51
C LEU A 454 20.27 -5.44 40.39
N LEU A 455 20.50 -5.92 39.16
CA LEU A 455 21.19 -7.19 38.91
C LEU A 455 22.66 -7.14 39.32
N THR A 456 23.22 -5.93 39.42
CA THR A 456 24.57 -5.67 39.92
C THR A 456 24.72 -6.02 41.41
N PHE A 457 23.64 -6.08 42.21
CA PHE A 457 23.72 -6.32 43.67
C PHE A 457 23.65 -7.80 44.12
N GLN A 458 23.85 -8.77 43.23
CA GLN A 458 23.78 -10.19 43.60
C GLN A 458 25.05 -10.95 43.22
N GLU A 459 25.44 -11.95 44.02
CA GLU A 459 26.73 -12.67 43.88
C GLU A 459 27.07 -13.07 42.43
N SER A 460 28.24 -12.69 41.94
CA SER A 460 28.66 -12.86 40.53
C SER A 460 28.51 -14.27 39.93
N ASN A 461 28.58 -15.33 40.75
CA ASN A 461 28.63 -16.72 40.29
C ASN A 461 27.34 -17.20 39.58
N TRP A 462 26.14 -16.79 40.04
CA TRP A 462 24.89 -17.23 39.42
C TRP A 462 24.66 -16.56 38.06
N LEU A 463 25.15 -15.33 37.88
CA LEU A 463 24.98 -14.55 36.65
C LEU A 463 25.78 -15.18 35.49
N GLN A 464 26.98 -15.69 35.77
CA GLN A 464 27.77 -16.46 34.80
C GLN A 464 27.07 -17.75 34.35
N VAL A 465 26.43 -18.47 35.29
CA VAL A 465 25.63 -19.66 35.00
C VAL A 465 24.43 -19.31 34.13
N LEU A 466 23.73 -18.22 34.45
CA LEU A 466 22.58 -17.74 33.67
C LEU A 466 22.98 -17.31 32.26
N ILE A 467 24.05 -16.53 32.11
CA ILE A 467 24.61 -16.13 30.80
C ILE A 467 24.95 -17.37 29.96
N SER A 468 25.63 -18.34 30.57
CA SER A 468 25.99 -19.61 29.93
C SER A 468 24.76 -20.39 29.46
N ALA A 469 23.71 -20.45 30.30
CA ALA A 469 22.45 -21.09 29.94
C ALA A 469 21.75 -20.38 28.77
N VAL A 470 21.69 -19.04 28.77
CA VAL A 470 21.09 -18.24 27.70
C VAL A 470 21.83 -18.43 26.38
N LEU A 471 23.16 -18.40 26.39
CA LEU A 471 23.98 -18.65 25.21
C LEU A 471 23.79 -20.07 24.66
N LEU A 472 23.69 -21.08 25.54
CA LEU A 472 23.45 -22.47 25.13
C LEU A 472 22.07 -22.65 24.49
N VAL A 473 21.02 -22.06 25.08
CA VAL A 473 19.67 -22.07 24.49
C VAL A 473 19.67 -21.32 23.15
N GLY A 474 20.36 -20.19 23.06
CA GLY A 474 20.56 -19.46 21.80
C GLY A 474 21.25 -20.32 20.74
N ALA A 475 22.31 -21.05 21.11
CA ALA A 475 23.02 -21.97 20.24
C ALA A 475 22.13 -23.14 19.76
N LEU A 476 21.29 -23.70 20.64
CA LEU A 476 20.31 -24.72 20.27
C LEU A 476 19.29 -24.20 19.25
N LEU A 477 18.71 -23.02 19.52
CA LEU A 477 17.74 -22.38 18.63
C LEU A 477 18.37 -21.97 17.30
N ALA A 478 19.61 -21.46 17.30
CA ALA A 478 20.33 -21.12 16.09
C ALA A 478 20.65 -22.38 15.28
N GLY A 479 21.11 -23.46 15.93
CA GLY A 479 21.31 -24.77 15.30
C GLY A 479 20.04 -25.31 14.66
N TRP A 480 18.89 -25.24 15.34
CA TRP A 480 17.59 -25.62 14.80
C TRP A 480 17.11 -24.70 13.67
N GLY A 481 17.32 -23.38 13.79
CA GLY A 481 17.03 -22.43 12.72
C GLY A 481 17.82 -22.72 11.46
N MET A 482 19.10 -23.04 11.62
CA MET A 482 19.98 -23.44 10.52
C MET A 482 19.61 -24.80 9.93
N HIS A 483 19.12 -25.72 10.74
CA HIS A 483 18.59 -26.99 10.26
C HIS A 483 17.30 -26.82 9.45
N ALA A 484 16.47 -25.83 9.80
CA ALA A 484 15.22 -25.55 9.09
C ALA A 484 15.45 -25.08 7.63
N PHE A 485 16.62 -24.51 7.32
CA PHE A 485 17.01 -24.17 5.94
C PHE A 485 17.49 -25.38 5.10
N ASN A 486 18.01 -26.42 5.76
CA ASN A 486 18.44 -27.66 5.10
C ASN A 486 17.27 -28.55 4.65
N ARG A 487 16.03 -28.18 5.01
CA ARG A 487 14.81 -28.81 4.51
C ARG A 487 14.39 -28.04 3.27
N HIS A 488 14.32 -28.69 2.11
CA HIS A 488 14.00 -28.00 0.86
C HIS A 488 12.73 -27.15 1.06
N LEU A 489 12.91 -25.84 0.85
CA LEU A 489 12.01 -24.71 1.12
C LEU A 489 10.51 -25.03 1.05
N ALA A 490 9.88 -25.63 2.07
CA ALA A 490 8.43 -25.74 2.11
C ALA A 490 7.78 -24.40 1.68
N PRO A 491 6.76 -24.36 0.79
CA PRO A 491 6.11 -23.11 0.44
C PRO A 491 5.71 -22.43 1.76
N PRO A 492 5.77 -21.09 1.85
CA PRO A 492 5.65 -20.36 3.09
C PRO A 492 4.31 -20.67 3.75
N ASN A 493 4.26 -21.74 4.55
CA ASN A 493 3.12 -22.03 5.38
C ASN A 493 3.10 -20.87 6.38
N PRO A 494 2.03 -20.08 6.48
CA PRO A 494 1.98 -18.93 7.37
C PRO A 494 2.27 -19.32 8.83
N VAL A 495 2.02 -20.58 9.18
CA VAL A 495 2.42 -21.18 10.45
C VAL A 495 3.95 -21.32 10.54
N LYS A 496 4.63 -21.88 9.52
CA LYS A 496 6.10 -22.00 9.45
C LYS A 496 6.82 -20.65 9.29
N ALA A 497 6.28 -19.72 8.52
CA ALA A 497 6.78 -18.35 8.40
C ALA A 497 6.63 -17.58 9.73
N GLY A 498 5.52 -17.82 10.44
CA GLY A 498 5.35 -17.37 11.82
C GLY A 498 6.40 -17.97 12.76
N TYR A 499 6.69 -19.27 12.63
CA TYR A 499 7.73 -19.94 13.41
C TYR A 499 9.14 -19.41 13.12
N THR A 500 9.51 -19.16 11.87
CA THR A 500 10.86 -18.62 11.54
C THR A 500 11.01 -17.17 11.99
N GLN A 501 9.96 -16.35 11.87
CA GLN A 501 9.94 -15.00 12.43
C GLN A 501 10.03 -15.04 13.96
N LEU A 502 9.24 -15.88 14.61
CA LEU A 502 9.28 -16.06 16.07
C LEU A 502 10.65 -16.54 16.54
N LEU A 503 11.26 -17.49 15.83
CA LEU A 503 12.60 -18.00 16.11
C LEU A 503 13.67 -16.89 15.98
N THR A 504 13.59 -16.09 14.92
CA THR A 504 14.49 -14.94 14.71
C THR A 504 14.35 -13.93 15.85
N LEU A 505 13.11 -13.59 16.23
CA LEU A 505 12.83 -12.71 17.36
C LEU A 505 13.33 -13.30 18.69
N ALA A 506 13.17 -14.61 18.90
CA ALA A 506 13.67 -15.30 20.09
C ALA A 506 15.21 -15.27 20.16
N LEU A 507 15.90 -15.49 19.04
CA LEU A 507 17.36 -15.40 18.97
C LEU A 507 17.87 -13.98 19.25
N MET A 508 17.23 -12.98 18.67
CA MET A 508 17.55 -11.57 18.96
C MET A 508 17.33 -11.25 20.44
N PHE A 509 16.23 -11.74 21.02
CA PHE A 509 15.92 -11.55 22.43
C PHE A 509 16.95 -12.22 23.35
N LEU A 510 17.35 -13.47 23.06
CA LEU A 510 18.37 -14.17 23.85
C LEU A 510 19.74 -13.53 23.72
N ALA A 511 20.13 -13.06 22.52
CA ALA A 511 21.37 -12.34 22.33
C ALA A 511 21.38 -11.02 23.12
N LEU A 512 20.27 -10.26 23.06
CA LEU A 512 20.10 -9.04 23.85
C LEU A 512 20.16 -9.33 25.35
N LEU A 513 19.51 -10.40 25.80
CA LEU A 513 19.48 -10.81 27.21
C LEU A 513 20.88 -11.21 27.72
N ALA A 514 21.63 -11.98 26.91
CA ALA A 514 23.01 -12.34 27.24
C ALA A 514 23.91 -11.10 27.33
N ALA A 515 23.80 -10.19 26.36
CA ALA A 515 24.57 -8.93 26.36
C ALA A 515 24.20 -8.02 27.55
N TYR A 516 22.92 -7.96 27.90
CA TYR A 516 22.42 -7.21 29.06
C TYR A 516 22.98 -7.75 30.38
N PHE A 517 22.93 -9.06 30.60
CA PHE A 517 23.50 -9.68 31.80
C PHE A 517 25.03 -9.58 31.86
N MET A 518 25.72 -9.81 30.74
CA MET A 518 27.18 -9.62 30.66
C MET A 518 27.59 -8.17 30.97
N GLY A 519 26.84 -7.20 30.46
CA GLY A 519 27.09 -5.78 30.76
C GLY A 519 26.99 -5.50 32.26
N SER A 520 25.96 -6.04 32.93
CA SER A 520 25.78 -5.89 34.39
C SER A 520 26.89 -6.58 35.15
N TRP A 521 27.29 -7.77 34.72
CA TRP A 521 28.36 -8.55 35.36
C TRP A 521 29.70 -7.82 35.33
N PHE A 522 30.10 -7.28 34.18
CA PHE A 522 31.36 -6.54 34.05
C PHE A 522 31.36 -5.22 34.82
N PHE A 523 30.19 -4.62 35.02
CA PHE A 523 30.05 -3.42 35.83
C PHE A 523 30.11 -3.72 37.33
N ASP A 524 29.48 -4.81 37.80
CA ASP A 524 29.49 -5.26 39.20
C ASP A 524 30.90 -5.57 39.73
N ASP A 525 31.64 -6.39 38.98
CA ASP A 525 32.98 -6.87 39.36
C ASP A 525 33.94 -5.71 39.71
N ALA A 526 33.74 -4.56 39.06
CA ALA A 526 34.50 -3.33 39.26
C ALA A 526 33.97 -2.41 40.37
N TYR A 527 32.64 -2.34 40.57
CA TYR A 527 32.02 -1.32 41.45
C TYR A 527 32.05 -1.70 42.93
N PHE A 528 31.83 -2.98 43.29
CA PHE A 528 31.60 -3.40 44.68
C PHE A 528 32.76 -4.12 45.38
N LYS A 529 33.76 -4.64 44.65
CA LYS A 529 34.92 -5.30 45.25
C LYS A 529 35.96 -4.35 45.88
N GLU A 530 35.59 -3.07 46.09
CA GLU A 530 36.48 -1.99 46.56
C GLU A 530 37.79 -1.85 45.77
N HIS A 531 37.83 -2.36 44.54
CA HIS A 531 39.00 -2.25 43.68
C HIS A 531 39.16 -0.80 43.24
N THR A 532 40.09 -0.09 43.89
CA THR A 532 40.58 1.22 43.42
C THR A 532 41.59 1.08 42.28
N THR A 533 41.90 -0.17 41.90
CA THR A 533 42.86 -0.58 40.87
C THR A 533 42.20 -1.51 39.87
N TYR A 534 42.48 -1.29 38.59
CA TYR A 534 41.97 -2.11 37.48
C TYR A 534 42.43 -3.57 37.57
N LEU A 535 41.55 -4.51 37.22
CA LEU A 535 41.93 -5.92 37.06
C LEU A 535 42.92 -6.07 35.89
N PRO A 536 44.05 -6.77 36.06
CA PRO A 536 44.97 -7.07 34.97
C PRO A 536 44.25 -7.79 33.81
N PHE A 537 44.64 -7.45 32.57
CA PHE A 537 44.01 -7.99 31.36
C PHE A 537 44.05 -9.53 31.30
N ILE A 538 45.10 -10.16 31.84
CA ILE A 538 45.28 -11.62 31.86
C ILE A 538 44.24 -12.27 32.79
N ASP A 539 44.09 -11.74 34.01
CA ASP A 539 43.14 -12.26 35.00
C ASP A 539 41.69 -12.13 34.51
N ARG A 540 41.40 -11.09 33.71
CA ARG A 540 40.11 -10.91 33.05
C ARG A 540 39.83 -11.99 32.00
N ILE A 541 40.84 -12.44 31.25
CA ILE A 541 40.69 -13.56 30.31
C ILE A 541 40.39 -14.86 31.06
N GLU A 542 41.03 -15.08 32.22
CA GLU A 542 40.76 -16.25 33.06
C GLU A 542 39.32 -16.25 33.59
N LEU A 543 38.82 -15.08 34.01
CA LEU A 543 37.44 -14.89 34.45
C LEU A 543 36.41 -15.23 33.36
N LEU A 544 36.75 -15.01 32.08
CA LEU A 544 35.89 -15.35 30.94
C LEU A 544 35.93 -16.83 30.54
N GLY A 545 36.82 -17.63 31.15
CA GLY A 545 37.05 -19.03 30.81
C GLY A 545 35.76 -19.88 30.69
N PRO A 546 34.85 -19.87 31.69
CA PRO A 546 33.60 -20.64 31.62
C PRO A 546 32.69 -20.21 30.45
N VAL A 547 32.56 -18.90 30.23
CA VAL A 547 31.73 -18.34 29.14
C VAL A 547 32.34 -18.66 27.77
N ALA A 548 33.67 -18.59 27.64
CA ALA A 548 34.40 -18.97 26.44
C ALA A 548 34.25 -20.47 26.14
N ALA A 549 34.32 -21.34 27.15
CA ALA A 549 34.12 -22.78 26.98
C ALA A 549 32.70 -23.11 26.49
N VAL A 550 31.68 -22.48 27.08
CA VAL A 550 30.28 -22.65 26.66
C VAL A 550 30.06 -22.09 25.26
N SER A 551 30.70 -20.98 24.90
CA SER A 551 30.62 -20.39 23.56
C SER A 551 31.26 -21.29 22.50
N LEU A 552 32.43 -21.88 22.79
CA LEU A 552 33.08 -22.86 21.92
C LEU A 552 32.17 -24.09 21.70
N PHE A 553 31.63 -24.63 22.78
CA PHE A 553 30.67 -25.74 22.70
C PHE A 553 29.43 -25.35 21.90
N GLY A 554 28.87 -24.15 22.14
CA GLY A 554 27.72 -23.61 21.43
C GLY A 554 27.96 -23.45 19.92
N LEU A 555 29.14 -22.96 19.50
CA LEU A 555 29.52 -22.89 18.10
C LEU A 555 29.56 -24.28 17.45
N LEU A 556 30.17 -25.27 18.11
CA LEU A 556 30.21 -26.64 17.63
C LEU A 556 28.80 -27.27 17.56
N LEU A 557 27.96 -27.00 18.56
CA LEU A 557 26.56 -27.43 18.63
C LEU A 557 25.73 -26.86 17.48
N VAL A 558 25.87 -25.56 17.19
CA VAL A 558 25.22 -24.90 16.05
C VAL A 558 25.62 -25.56 14.73
N ALA A 559 26.90 -25.92 14.57
CA ALA A 559 27.38 -26.58 13.35
C ALA A 559 26.86 -28.02 13.23
N GLY A 560 26.83 -28.77 14.33
CA GLY A 560 26.29 -30.13 14.38
C GLY A 560 24.78 -30.18 14.11
N LEU A 561 23.99 -29.40 14.85
CA LEU A 561 22.54 -29.30 14.67
C LEU A 561 22.17 -28.71 13.31
N GLY A 562 22.90 -27.68 12.89
CA GLY A 562 22.76 -27.08 11.58
C GLY A 562 23.09 -28.04 10.44
N ARG A 563 23.81 -29.14 10.68
CA ARG A 563 24.34 -30.08 9.67
C ARG A 563 25.28 -29.41 8.67
N TYR A 564 26.32 -28.74 9.14
CA TYR A 564 27.28 -28.09 8.22
C TYR A 564 28.03 -29.12 7.34
N ASP A 565 28.06 -30.38 7.75
CA ASP A 565 28.57 -31.53 6.99
C ASP A 565 27.79 -31.84 5.71
N SER A 566 26.55 -31.34 5.57
CA SER A 566 25.70 -31.55 4.38
C SER A 566 26.30 -31.00 3.07
N CYS A 567 27.35 -30.17 3.13
CA CYS A 567 28.06 -29.66 1.96
C CYS A 567 29.11 -30.63 1.41
N LEU A 568 29.39 -31.73 2.11
CA LEU A 568 30.30 -32.76 1.64
C LEU A 568 29.63 -33.65 0.59
N PRO A 569 30.36 -34.11 -0.45
CA PRO A 569 29.81 -35.01 -1.46
C PRO A 569 29.21 -36.28 -0.83
N PRO A 570 28.15 -36.88 -1.42
CA PRO A 570 27.54 -38.11 -0.92
C PRO A 570 28.53 -39.27 -0.76
N SER A 571 29.59 -39.28 -1.59
CA SER A 571 30.74 -40.17 -1.46
C SER A 571 31.63 -39.74 -0.29
N ARG A 572 31.18 -39.99 0.95
CA ARG A 572 31.90 -39.66 2.18
C ARG A 572 33.25 -40.40 2.27
N LYS A 573 34.30 -39.85 1.66
CA LYS A 573 35.68 -40.34 1.85
C LYS A 573 36.16 -39.90 3.24
N PHE A 574 36.65 -40.85 4.04
CA PHE A 574 37.08 -40.63 5.43
C PHE A 574 38.04 -39.42 5.58
N GLY A 575 38.95 -39.22 4.63
CA GLY A 575 39.91 -38.11 4.63
C GLY A 575 39.29 -36.72 4.47
N GLU A 576 38.19 -36.57 3.74
CA GLU A 576 37.50 -35.29 3.55
C GLU A 576 36.68 -34.90 4.79
N MET A 577 36.07 -35.90 5.44
CA MET A 577 35.35 -35.73 6.70
C MET A 577 36.29 -35.29 7.84
N PHE A 578 37.49 -35.88 7.91
CA PHE A 578 38.50 -35.48 8.90
C PHE A 578 39.00 -34.05 8.67
N ARG A 579 39.29 -33.69 7.41
CA ARG A 579 39.71 -32.31 7.06
C ARG A 579 38.63 -31.29 7.41
N PHE A 580 37.37 -31.58 7.09
CA PHE A 580 36.25 -30.71 7.44
C PHE A 580 36.07 -30.58 8.96
N GLY A 581 36.10 -31.69 9.70
CA GLY A 581 36.03 -31.68 11.16
C GLY A 581 37.18 -30.90 11.81
N PHE A 582 38.39 -31.01 11.28
CA PHE A 582 39.56 -30.26 11.73
C PHE A 582 39.40 -28.75 11.48
N ILE A 583 39.00 -28.34 10.27
CA ILE A 583 38.76 -26.93 9.92
C ILE A 583 37.61 -26.36 10.78
N LEU A 584 36.56 -27.14 11.02
CA LEU A 584 35.43 -26.75 11.87
C LEU A 584 35.86 -26.52 13.33
N LEU A 585 36.65 -27.44 13.89
CA LEU A 585 37.17 -27.30 15.25
C LEU A 585 38.12 -26.11 15.36
N LEU A 586 39.10 -26.02 14.45
CA LEU A 586 40.10 -24.96 14.44
C LEU A 586 39.46 -23.57 14.28
N SER A 587 38.54 -23.43 13.33
CA SER A 587 37.81 -22.16 13.13
C SER A 587 36.99 -21.77 14.36
N SER A 588 36.38 -22.75 15.05
CA SER A 588 35.58 -22.49 16.26
C SER A 588 36.47 -22.08 17.45
N VAL A 589 37.65 -22.72 17.61
CA VAL A 589 38.64 -22.36 18.65
C VAL A 589 39.20 -20.97 18.41
N VAL A 590 39.67 -20.68 17.19
CA VAL A 590 40.25 -19.38 16.83
C VAL A 590 39.21 -18.25 16.97
N ALA A 591 37.98 -18.46 16.49
CA ALA A 591 36.92 -17.49 16.65
C ALA A 591 36.58 -17.22 18.12
N THR A 592 36.49 -18.27 18.95
CA THR A 592 36.19 -18.13 20.39
C THR A 592 37.31 -17.39 21.12
N ALA A 593 38.58 -17.69 20.82
CA ALA A 593 39.73 -17.03 21.44
C ALA A 593 39.74 -15.53 21.11
N ILE A 594 39.54 -15.16 19.84
CA ILE A 594 39.47 -13.75 19.43
C ILE A 594 38.24 -13.07 20.03
N GLY A 595 37.09 -13.74 20.06
CA GLY A 595 35.89 -13.25 20.73
C GLY A 595 36.11 -12.97 22.22
N ALA A 596 36.79 -13.86 22.94
CA ALA A 596 37.14 -13.68 24.35
C ALA A 596 38.08 -12.49 24.57
N ILE A 597 39.07 -12.28 23.70
CA ILE A 597 39.96 -11.10 23.72
C ILE A 597 39.16 -9.81 23.54
N LEU A 598 38.28 -9.75 22.53
CA LEU A 598 37.44 -8.58 22.28
C LEU A 598 36.47 -8.33 23.44
N LEU A 599 35.90 -9.38 24.02
CA LEU A 599 35.02 -9.29 25.17
C LEU A 599 35.76 -8.78 26.42
N ALA A 600 37.01 -9.21 26.63
CA ALA A 600 37.87 -8.69 27.71
C ALA A 600 38.15 -7.18 27.53
N LEU A 601 38.38 -6.70 26.30
CA LEU A 601 38.54 -5.28 26.01
C LEU A 601 37.27 -4.47 26.34
N VAL A 602 36.09 -4.98 25.98
CA VAL A 602 34.81 -4.35 26.33
C VAL A 602 34.61 -4.33 27.84
N GLY A 603 34.92 -5.44 28.52
CA GLY A 603 34.89 -5.50 29.98
C GLY A 603 35.82 -4.48 30.64
N GLN A 604 37.04 -4.28 30.10
CA GLN A 604 38.00 -3.28 30.60
C GLN A 604 37.45 -1.86 30.50
N LEU A 605 36.77 -1.55 29.39
CA LEU A 605 36.09 -0.27 29.21
C LEU A 605 34.97 -0.07 30.24
N LEU A 606 34.16 -1.09 30.48
CA LEU A 606 33.06 -1.01 31.46
C LEU A 606 33.58 -0.89 32.90
N GLU A 607 34.65 -1.61 33.25
CA GLU A 607 35.34 -1.44 34.54
C GLU A 607 35.88 -0.02 34.70
N TYR A 608 36.50 0.54 33.65
CA TYR A 608 37.00 1.91 33.69
C TYR A 608 35.90 2.92 34.01
N LEU A 609 34.72 2.77 33.39
CA LEU A 609 33.56 3.60 33.66
C LEU A 609 33.02 3.39 35.07
N ALA A 610 32.96 2.15 35.56
CA ALA A 610 32.50 1.80 36.89
C ALA A 610 33.41 2.36 38.00
N VAL A 611 34.73 2.19 37.88
CA VAL A 611 35.71 2.76 38.82
C VAL A 611 35.63 4.28 38.82
N SER A 612 35.49 4.90 37.65
CA SER A 612 35.32 6.35 37.54
C SER A 612 34.05 6.84 38.25
N ALA A 613 32.93 6.13 38.08
CA ALA A 613 31.68 6.41 38.78
C ALA A 613 31.85 6.30 40.31
N HIS A 614 32.47 5.21 40.78
CA HIS A 614 32.69 4.98 42.21
C HIS A 614 33.58 6.05 42.87
N LEU A 615 34.62 6.52 42.18
CA LEU A 615 35.47 7.63 42.65
C LEU A 615 34.68 8.94 42.78
N VAL A 616 33.78 9.23 41.84
CA VAL A 616 32.89 10.40 41.91
C VAL A 616 31.91 10.26 43.07
N GLU A 617 31.30 9.09 43.27
CA GLU A 617 30.39 8.82 44.39
C GLU A 617 31.07 9.02 45.75
N LYS A 618 32.27 8.47 45.97
CA LYS A 618 33.07 8.73 47.18
C LYS A 618 33.34 10.23 47.37
N GLY A 619 33.62 10.93 46.27
CA GLY A 619 33.81 12.38 46.26
C GLY A 619 32.53 13.17 46.59
N ILE A 620 31.33 12.65 46.32
CA ILE A 620 30.04 13.25 46.71
C ILE A 620 29.79 13.03 48.20
N SER A 621 30.01 11.82 48.71
CA SER A 621 29.84 11.49 50.13
C SER A 621 30.73 12.38 51.02
N ALA A 622 32.00 12.57 50.63
CA ALA A 622 32.92 13.47 51.33
C ALA A 622 32.46 14.95 51.31
N LEU A 623 31.86 15.43 50.21
CA LEU A 623 31.34 16.80 50.12
C LEU A 623 30.08 17.01 50.99
N LYS A 624 29.20 16.00 51.07
CA LYS A 624 27.98 16.03 51.90
C LYS A 624 28.30 16.10 53.40
N GLU A 625 29.39 15.49 53.84
CA GLU A 625 29.89 15.58 55.22
C GLU A 625 30.52 16.94 55.56
N GLN A 626 30.99 17.69 54.55
CA GLN A 626 31.72 18.95 54.74
C GLN A 626 30.86 20.22 54.62
N THR A 627 29.54 20.11 54.42
CA THR A 627 28.60 21.26 54.30
C THR A 627 28.95 22.24 53.17
N ILE A 628 29.29 21.72 51.98
CA ILE A 628 29.71 22.52 50.81
C ILE A 628 28.54 22.84 49.86
N ASP A 629 28.68 23.92 49.07
CA ASP A 629 27.75 24.46 48.06
C ASP A 629 26.95 23.37 47.31
N PRO A 630 25.60 23.38 47.40
CA PRO A 630 24.71 22.45 46.69
C PRO A 630 24.99 22.30 45.20
N LYS A 631 25.51 23.34 44.53
CA LYS A 631 25.83 23.30 43.10
C LYS A 631 26.99 22.37 42.75
N GLU A 632 27.98 22.26 43.62
CA GLU A 632 29.11 21.34 43.41
C GLU A 632 28.68 19.87 43.60
N ILE A 633 27.72 19.62 44.49
CA ILE A 633 27.11 18.30 44.68
C ILE A 633 26.30 17.90 43.44
N GLU A 634 25.47 18.81 42.93
CA GLU A 634 24.67 18.60 41.70
C GLU A 634 25.56 18.31 40.48
N LYS A 635 26.65 19.09 40.32
CA LYS A 635 27.61 18.88 39.22
C LYS A 635 28.28 17.50 39.27
N LYS A 636 28.67 17.02 40.45
CA LYS A 636 29.25 15.68 40.58
C LYS A 636 28.21 14.57 40.39
N ASP A 637 26.96 14.78 40.82
CA ASP A 637 25.87 13.82 40.62
C ASP A 637 25.53 13.64 39.13
N ASN A 638 25.60 14.73 38.36
CA ASN A 638 25.49 14.69 36.90
C ASN A 638 26.62 13.87 36.24
N ILE A 639 27.87 14.05 36.70
CA ILE A 639 29.02 13.27 36.21
C ILE A 639 28.88 11.78 36.58
N LEU A 640 28.40 11.47 37.77
CA LEU A 640 28.11 10.10 38.21
C LEU A 640 27.07 9.44 37.29
N THR A 641 25.98 10.16 37.01
CA THR A 641 24.92 9.70 36.09
C THR A 641 25.44 9.50 34.67
N LEU A 642 26.34 10.37 34.19
CA LEU A 642 26.98 10.25 32.88
C LEU A 642 27.79 8.95 32.74
N PHE A 643 28.65 8.62 33.71
CA PHE A 643 29.46 7.39 33.64
C PHE A 643 28.59 6.13 33.70
N ASN A 644 27.62 6.08 34.61
CA ASN A 644 26.70 4.95 34.73
C ASN A 644 25.83 4.78 33.48
N GLY A 645 25.33 5.90 32.94
CA GLY A 645 24.54 5.92 31.71
C GLY A 645 25.33 5.48 30.47
N LEU A 646 26.60 5.88 30.36
CA LEU A 646 27.50 5.46 29.27
C LEU A 646 27.79 3.96 29.31
N ALA A 647 28.04 3.42 30.51
CA ALA A 647 28.29 1.98 30.68
C ALA A 647 27.10 1.14 30.18
N PHE A 648 25.88 1.51 30.56
CA PHE A 648 24.66 0.83 30.12
C PHE A 648 24.38 1.03 28.62
N THR A 649 24.54 2.26 28.12
CA THR A 649 24.21 2.61 26.74
C THR A 649 25.14 1.92 25.75
N LEU A 650 26.44 1.84 26.05
CA LEU A 650 27.47 1.27 25.17
C LEU A 650 27.71 -0.22 25.40
N GLY A 651 27.58 -0.71 26.64
CA GLY A 651 27.93 -2.08 27.01
C GLY A 651 27.15 -3.12 26.20
N VAL A 652 25.83 -3.00 26.13
CA VAL A 652 24.97 -3.98 25.44
C VAL A 652 25.26 -4.05 23.93
N PRO A 653 25.28 -2.93 23.17
CA PRO A 653 25.66 -2.95 21.76
C PRO A 653 27.07 -3.47 21.48
N LEU A 654 28.06 -3.11 22.30
CA LEU A 654 29.44 -3.59 22.12
C LEU A 654 29.55 -5.11 22.32
N ILE A 655 28.85 -5.67 23.31
CA ILE A 655 28.84 -7.12 23.54
C ILE A 655 28.12 -7.84 22.38
N LEU A 656 27.01 -7.30 21.88
CA LEU A 656 26.34 -7.83 20.68
C LEU A 656 27.26 -7.80 19.45
N GLU A 657 28.08 -6.75 19.30
CA GLU A 657 29.05 -6.64 18.21
C GLU A 657 30.15 -7.69 18.34
N VAL A 658 30.66 -7.95 19.54
CA VAL A 658 31.63 -9.03 19.79
C VAL A 658 31.05 -10.39 19.38
N ILE A 659 29.78 -10.66 19.71
CA ILE A 659 29.09 -11.89 19.30
C ILE A 659 28.98 -11.95 17.76
N SER A 660 28.63 -10.85 17.09
CA SER A 660 28.52 -10.78 15.63
C SER A 660 29.88 -11.02 14.95
N ILE A 661 30.94 -10.34 15.39
CA ILE A 661 32.31 -10.49 14.87
C ILE A 661 32.80 -11.93 15.06
N THR A 662 32.53 -12.55 16.21
CA THR A 662 32.89 -13.95 16.48
C THR A 662 32.26 -14.90 15.45
N VAL A 663 30.97 -14.71 15.13
CA VAL A 663 30.27 -15.51 14.12
C VAL A 663 30.81 -15.23 12.71
N VAL A 664 31.01 -13.95 12.34
CA VAL A 664 31.56 -13.54 11.04
C VAL A 664 32.96 -14.09 10.81
N LEU A 665 33.83 -13.98 11.82
CA LEU A 665 35.19 -14.51 11.78
C LEU A 665 35.17 -16.03 11.58
N ARG A 666 34.32 -16.75 12.30
CA ARG A 666 34.15 -18.20 12.09
C ARG A 666 33.70 -18.51 10.67
N MET A 667 32.74 -17.77 10.13
CA MET A 667 32.28 -17.94 8.74
C MET A 667 33.42 -17.69 7.74
N ALA A 668 34.23 -16.65 7.96
CA ALA A 668 35.37 -16.33 7.13
C ALA A 668 36.43 -17.45 7.15
N LEU A 669 36.72 -18.01 8.33
CA LEU A 669 37.67 -19.12 8.50
C LEU A 669 37.18 -20.43 7.87
N LEU A 670 35.88 -20.68 7.83
CA LEU A 670 35.29 -21.83 7.13
C LEU A 670 35.34 -21.67 5.61
N GLY A 671 35.33 -20.43 5.11
CA GLY A 671 35.46 -20.11 3.68
C GLY A 671 34.48 -20.90 2.80
N ASN A 672 35.01 -21.58 1.79
CA ASN A 672 34.23 -22.37 0.83
C ASN A 672 33.49 -23.57 1.47
N ALA A 673 33.88 -23.99 2.68
CA ALA A 673 33.22 -25.08 3.40
C ALA A 673 31.89 -24.66 4.06
N PHE A 674 31.56 -23.37 4.06
CA PHE A 674 30.34 -22.83 4.64
C PHE A 674 29.37 -22.41 3.52
N PRO A 675 28.17 -23.00 3.39
CA PRO A 675 27.29 -22.79 2.22
C PRO A 675 26.66 -21.38 2.17
N ASP A 676 26.38 -20.91 0.96
CA ASP A 676 25.92 -19.53 0.69
C ASP A 676 24.58 -19.19 1.34
N GLU A 677 23.61 -20.12 1.33
CA GLU A 677 22.29 -19.92 1.95
C GLU A 677 22.39 -19.65 3.46
N ARG A 678 23.36 -20.29 4.11
CA ARG A 678 23.64 -20.11 5.55
C ARG A 678 24.33 -18.78 5.84
N ARG A 679 25.20 -18.31 4.92
CA ARG A 679 25.79 -16.97 4.99
C ARG A 679 24.71 -15.91 4.91
N GLU A 680 23.77 -16.05 3.98
CA GLU A 680 22.64 -15.12 3.83
C GLU A 680 21.78 -15.09 5.10
N TRP A 681 21.50 -16.24 5.73
CA TRP A 681 20.74 -16.28 6.99
C TRP A 681 21.43 -15.51 8.12
N TRP A 682 22.72 -15.78 8.36
CA TRP A 682 23.50 -15.05 9.37
C TRP A 682 23.66 -13.57 9.02
N GLY A 683 23.79 -13.22 7.73
CA GLY A 683 23.82 -11.83 7.27
C GLY A 683 22.53 -11.09 7.61
N ARG A 684 21.36 -11.71 7.37
CA ARG A 684 20.06 -11.13 7.73
C ARG A 684 19.87 -11.01 9.24
N LEU A 685 20.24 -12.03 10.01
CA LEU A 685 20.19 -11.98 11.48
C LEU A 685 21.12 -10.87 12.01
N GLY A 686 22.33 -10.77 11.47
CA GLY A 686 23.30 -9.72 11.79
C GLY A 686 22.74 -8.33 11.53
N ALA A 687 22.12 -8.10 10.37
CA ALA A 687 21.47 -6.82 10.05
C ALA A 687 20.35 -6.47 11.05
N LEU A 688 19.56 -7.45 11.50
CA LEU A 688 18.51 -7.24 12.50
C LEU A 688 19.09 -6.92 13.89
N VAL A 689 20.18 -7.59 14.29
CA VAL A 689 20.90 -7.29 15.53
C VAL A 689 21.49 -5.88 15.50
N HIS A 690 22.13 -5.46 14.41
CA HIS A 690 22.65 -4.08 14.28
C HIS A 690 21.54 -3.04 14.32
N ARG A 691 20.39 -3.33 13.71
CA ARG A 691 19.21 -2.46 13.82
C ARG A 691 18.73 -2.35 15.27
N LEU A 692 18.72 -3.46 16.02
CA LEU A 692 18.40 -3.46 17.45
C LEU A 692 19.42 -2.65 18.26
N SER A 693 20.72 -2.81 17.99
CA SER A 693 21.80 -2.05 18.62
C SER A 693 21.65 -0.55 18.38
N LEU A 694 21.30 -0.13 17.16
CA LEU A 694 21.03 1.28 16.85
C LEU A 694 19.82 1.81 17.62
N VAL A 695 18.73 1.05 17.69
CA VAL A 695 17.55 1.43 18.48
C VAL A 695 17.89 1.52 19.96
N TRP A 696 18.71 0.61 20.49
CA TRP A 696 19.18 0.64 21.87
C TRP A 696 20.01 1.89 22.16
N LEU A 697 21.02 2.19 21.33
CA LEU A 697 21.86 3.39 21.48
C LEU A 697 21.03 4.67 21.49
N LEU A 698 20.06 4.77 20.58
CA LEU A 698 19.15 5.91 20.54
C LEU A 698 18.26 5.97 21.78
N LEU A 699 17.64 4.85 22.18
CA LEU A 699 16.70 4.82 23.29
C LEU A 699 17.38 5.04 24.65
N ALA A 700 18.38 4.22 24.98
CA ALA A 700 19.11 4.30 26.24
C ALA A 700 19.92 5.60 26.33
N GLY A 701 20.59 5.98 25.23
CA GLY A 701 21.37 7.20 25.18
C GLY A 701 20.51 8.44 25.38
N THR A 702 19.36 8.54 24.73
CA THR A 702 18.47 9.69 24.94
C THR A 702 17.79 9.66 26.30
N ALA A 703 17.31 8.52 26.78
CA ALA A 703 16.63 8.41 28.07
C ALA A 703 17.55 8.72 29.27
N LEU A 704 18.83 8.32 29.22
CA LEU A 704 19.75 8.46 30.35
C LEU A 704 20.69 9.65 30.22
N LEU A 705 21.25 9.87 29.03
CA LEU A 705 22.25 10.92 28.82
C LEU A 705 21.61 12.25 28.41
N GLY A 706 20.36 12.23 27.91
CA GLY A 706 19.65 13.43 27.45
C GLY A 706 19.59 14.56 28.49
N PRO A 707 19.11 14.33 29.72
CA PRO A 707 19.00 15.38 30.74
C PRO A 707 20.38 15.89 31.15
N THR A 708 21.32 14.97 31.42
CA THR A 708 22.68 15.26 31.83
C THR A 708 23.46 16.09 30.81
N LEU A 709 23.32 15.77 29.51
CA LEU A 709 23.96 16.54 28.45
C LEU A 709 23.47 17.98 28.44
N ILE A 710 22.17 18.21 28.62
CA ILE A 710 21.60 19.56 28.64
C ILE A 710 22.13 20.36 29.83
N ASP A 711 22.20 19.76 31.01
CA ASP A 711 22.70 20.43 32.20
C ASP A 711 24.19 20.78 32.08
N VAL A 712 25.00 19.89 31.51
CA VAL A 712 26.40 20.19 31.18
C VAL A 712 26.49 21.34 30.17
N PHE A 713 25.60 21.41 29.17
CA PHE A 713 25.62 22.47 28.16
C PHE A 713 25.08 23.82 28.65
N LYS A 714 24.27 23.86 29.73
CA LYS A 714 23.81 25.13 30.35
C LYS A 714 24.99 26.03 30.77
N ASP A 715 26.12 25.43 31.13
CA ASP A 715 27.30 26.13 31.66
C ASP A 715 28.19 26.76 30.56
N TYR A 716 28.03 26.39 29.28
CA TYR A 716 28.95 26.76 28.19
C TYR A 716 28.35 27.68 27.10
N GLY A 717 27.09 28.15 27.19
CA GLY A 717 26.50 29.02 26.15
C GLY A 717 25.10 29.59 26.45
N PRO A 718 24.56 30.49 25.58
CA PRO A 718 23.32 31.21 25.85
C PRO A 718 22.15 30.23 26.01
N SER A 719 21.37 30.48 27.07
CA SER A 719 20.27 29.69 27.63
C SER A 719 19.59 28.69 26.69
N ILE A 720 19.18 27.54 27.21
CA ILE A 720 18.34 26.52 26.55
C ILE A 720 17.22 27.13 25.67
N THR A 721 16.70 28.29 26.06
CA THR A 721 15.77 29.13 25.29
C THR A 721 16.27 29.48 23.88
N ALA A 722 17.54 29.82 23.69
CA ALA A 722 18.16 30.11 22.39
C ALA A 722 18.33 28.84 21.54
N ALA A 723 18.70 27.71 22.14
CA ALA A 723 18.82 26.43 21.45
C ALA A 723 17.44 25.88 21.01
N LEU A 724 16.45 25.93 21.90
CA LEU A 724 15.05 25.60 21.58
C LEU A 724 14.47 26.55 20.54
N GLY A 725 14.79 27.85 20.63
CA GLY A 725 14.40 28.85 19.64
C GLY A 725 15.01 28.59 18.26
N GLY A 726 16.30 28.24 18.20
CA GLY A 726 16.99 27.86 16.96
C GLY A 726 16.45 26.56 16.35
N TRP A 727 16.22 25.53 17.18
CA TRP A 727 15.57 24.28 16.76
C TRP A 727 14.17 24.55 16.18
N ALA A 728 13.34 25.29 16.90
CA ALA A 728 11.99 25.64 16.45
C ALA A 728 12.01 26.44 15.13
N ALA A 729 12.97 27.37 14.97
CA ALA A 729 13.13 28.15 13.76
C ALA A 729 13.54 27.28 12.55
N ILE A 730 14.49 26.36 12.73
CA ILE A 730 14.92 25.42 11.67
C ILE A 730 13.77 24.50 11.26
N VAL A 731 13.06 23.95 12.23
CA VAL A 731 11.89 23.10 12.00
C VAL A 731 10.81 23.87 11.25
N LEU A 732 10.45 25.08 11.71
CA LEU A 732 9.44 25.91 11.07
C LEU A 732 9.83 26.30 9.64
N ALA A 733 11.11 26.59 9.39
CA ALA A 733 11.65 26.86 8.06
C ALA A 733 11.55 25.63 7.14
N GLY A 734 11.96 24.45 7.61
CA GLY A 734 11.88 23.20 6.86
C GLY A 734 10.44 22.80 6.53
N VAL A 735 9.53 22.98 7.49
CA VAL A 735 8.08 22.75 7.31
C VAL A 735 7.49 23.72 6.29
N ARG A 736 7.79 25.02 6.40
CA ARG A 736 7.35 26.03 5.43
C ARG A 736 7.83 25.71 4.02
N LEU A 737 9.05 25.21 3.87
CA LEU A 737 9.62 24.83 2.58
C LEU A 737 8.97 23.58 2.01
N ALA A 738 8.74 22.55 2.83
CA ALA A 738 8.03 21.34 2.44
C ALA A 738 6.60 21.64 1.94
N PHE A 739 5.95 22.67 2.49
CA PHE A 739 4.64 23.14 2.04
C PHE A 739 4.65 24.06 0.82
N SER A 740 5.79 24.61 0.40
CA SER A 740 5.81 25.60 -0.68
C SER A 740 5.70 25.00 -2.10
N GLY A 741 5.60 23.67 -2.23
CA GLY A 741 5.38 22.97 -3.51
C GLY A 741 6.49 23.15 -4.55
N LYS A 742 7.62 23.79 -4.19
CA LYS A 742 8.77 24.03 -5.07
C LYS A 742 9.79 22.89 -5.01
N THR A 743 9.35 21.64 -5.01
CA THR A 743 10.27 20.53 -5.24
C THR A 743 10.55 20.47 -6.74
N PRO A 744 11.80 20.66 -7.22
CA PRO A 744 12.08 20.66 -8.65
C PRO A 744 11.83 19.26 -9.21
N ALA A 745 11.01 19.16 -10.25
CA ALA A 745 10.74 17.90 -10.93
C ALA A 745 11.89 17.40 -11.84
N GLN A 746 13.07 18.04 -11.82
CA GLN A 746 14.23 17.59 -12.60
C GLN A 746 15.57 18.01 -11.96
N PRO A 747 16.55 17.10 -11.84
CA PRO A 747 17.84 17.36 -11.20
C PRO A 747 18.80 18.25 -12.03
N ASP A 748 18.56 18.41 -13.34
CA ASP A 748 19.61 18.86 -14.26
C ASP A 748 19.67 20.39 -14.52
N ALA A 749 18.78 21.19 -13.92
CA ALA A 749 18.79 22.66 -14.07
C ALA A 749 18.59 23.45 -12.75
N ALA A 750 18.85 22.81 -11.61
CA ALA A 750 18.54 23.40 -10.30
C ALA A 750 19.71 24.27 -9.76
N LYS A 751 19.43 25.54 -9.42
CA LYS A 751 20.39 26.48 -8.79
C LYS A 751 20.96 25.88 -7.48
N PRO A 752 22.21 26.17 -7.08
CA PRO A 752 22.81 25.61 -5.85
C PRO A 752 21.99 25.88 -4.58
N THR A 753 21.23 26.99 -4.55
CA THR A 753 20.30 27.30 -3.47
C THR A 753 19.13 26.32 -3.34
N SER A 754 18.62 25.73 -4.45
CA SER A 754 17.53 24.75 -4.36
C SER A 754 18.01 23.39 -3.84
N LYS A 755 19.27 23.01 -4.10
CA LYS A 755 19.86 21.80 -3.53
C LYS A 755 19.99 21.88 -2.01
N ILE A 756 20.38 23.04 -1.47
CA ILE A 756 20.46 23.25 -0.01
C ILE A 756 19.06 23.19 0.62
N LEU A 757 18.06 23.79 -0.03
CA LEU A 757 16.67 23.75 0.43
C LEU A 757 16.10 22.32 0.40
N ASP A 758 16.41 21.53 -0.62
CA ASP A 758 16.01 20.12 -0.70
C ASP A 758 16.67 19.27 0.40
N VAL A 759 17.95 19.49 0.68
CA VAL A 759 18.65 18.85 1.80
C VAL A 759 18.01 19.25 3.13
N LEU A 760 17.70 20.53 3.33
CA LEU A 760 17.04 21.01 4.55
C LEU A 760 15.70 20.30 4.78
N VAL A 761 14.85 20.17 3.75
CA VAL A 761 13.56 19.45 3.83
C VAL A 761 13.76 17.97 4.19
N ARG A 762 14.79 17.32 3.63
CA ARG A 762 15.10 15.91 3.94
C ARG A 762 15.64 15.72 5.35
N VAL A 763 16.39 16.68 5.88
CA VAL A 763 17.04 16.59 7.20
C VAL A 763 16.12 17.05 8.35
N THR A 764 15.19 17.97 8.09
CA THR A 764 14.24 18.52 9.07
C THR A 764 13.50 17.46 9.93
N PRO A 765 12.96 16.35 9.38
CA PRO A 765 12.31 15.30 10.17
C PRO A 765 13.23 14.73 11.25
N TYR A 766 14.51 14.53 10.93
CA TYR A 766 15.49 13.96 11.85
C TYR A 766 15.87 14.95 12.95
N ILE A 767 16.08 16.23 12.60
CA ILE A 767 16.33 17.30 13.59
C ILE A 767 15.15 17.42 14.55
N PHE A 768 13.92 17.36 14.03
CA PHE A 768 12.73 17.37 14.86
C PHE A 768 12.65 16.13 15.77
N GLY A 769 12.88 14.93 15.22
CA GLY A 769 12.86 13.68 15.97
C GLY A 769 13.85 13.68 17.14
N VAL A 770 15.07 14.16 16.92
CA VAL A 770 16.07 14.35 17.98
C VAL A 770 15.57 15.34 19.03
N GLY A 771 14.99 16.47 18.62
CA GLY A 771 14.41 17.45 19.54
C GLY A 771 13.28 16.88 20.40
N ILE A 772 12.37 16.08 19.82
CA ILE A 772 11.31 15.40 20.58
C ILE A 772 11.88 14.38 21.57
N LEU A 773 12.91 13.62 21.18
CA LEU A 773 13.53 12.64 22.08
C LEU A 773 14.20 13.33 23.26
N ILE A 774 14.89 14.45 23.02
CA ILE A 774 15.49 15.27 24.07
C ILE A 774 14.40 15.82 25.00
N PHE A 775 13.35 16.44 24.45
CA PHE A 775 12.26 17.00 25.25
C PHE A 775 11.51 15.93 26.05
N GLY A 776 11.24 14.77 25.42
CA GLY A 776 10.65 13.62 26.09
C GLY A 776 11.53 13.08 27.21
N SER A 777 12.85 13.09 27.03
CA SER A 777 13.80 12.66 28.04
C SER A 777 13.83 13.60 29.25
N ILE A 778 13.83 14.92 29.02
CA ILE A 778 13.69 15.93 30.10
C ILE A 778 12.39 15.71 30.87
N LEU A 779 11.27 15.53 30.15
CA LEU A 779 9.96 15.32 30.77
C LEU A 779 9.96 14.05 31.63
N VAL A 780 10.52 12.95 31.13
CA VAL A 780 10.65 11.70 31.89
C VAL A 780 11.54 11.92 33.12
N GLY A 781 12.68 12.60 32.99
CA GLY A 781 13.57 12.96 34.09
C GLY A 781 12.82 13.72 35.20
N ILE A 782 12.13 14.81 34.85
CA ILE A 782 11.32 15.60 35.80
C ILE A 782 10.27 14.73 36.52
N ILE A 783 9.59 13.83 35.78
CA ILE A 783 8.59 12.93 36.37
C ILE A 783 9.23 11.95 37.35
N GLN A 784 10.39 11.37 37.00
CA GLN A 784 11.12 10.44 37.88
C GLN A 784 11.65 11.15 39.12
N ASP A 785 12.21 12.36 38.96
CA ASP A 785 12.79 13.15 40.05
C ASP A 785 11.70 13.62 41.04
N TYR A 786 10.56 14.08 40.53
CA TYR A 786 9.42 14.49 41.38
C TYR A 786 8.82 13.29 42.13
N ALA A 787 8.60 12.16 41.44
CA ALA A 787 8.10 10.94 42.07
C ALA A 787 9.04 10.40 43.15
N TRP A 788 10.35 10.58 42.97
CA TRP A 788 11.36 10.24 43.96
C TRP A 788 11.37 11.22 45.15
N PHE A 789 11.27 12.53 44.89
CA PHE A 789 11.31 13.56 45.92
C PHE A 789 10.14 13.43 46.91
N GLU A 790 8.90 13.25 46.43
CA GLU A 790 7.76 13.01 47.33
C GLU A 790 7.93 11.73 48.16
N ALA A 791 8.52 10.67 47.58
CA ALA A 791 8.78 9.44 48.31
C ALA A 791 9.85 9.60 49.41
N ALA A 792 10.81 10.49 49.21
CA ALA A 792 11.85 10.82 50.18
C ALA A 792 11.31 11.69 51.33
N GLU A 793 10.38 12.61 51.07
CA GLU A 793 9.75 13.46 52.11
C GLU A 793 8.82 12.68 53.05
N ILE A 794 8.12 11.65 52.56
CA ILE A 794 7.21 10.82 53.37
C ILE A 794 7.99 9.94 54.39
N HIS A 795 9.28 9.69 54.17
CA HIS A 795 10.16 8.95 55.08
C HIS A 795 11.45 9.76 55.39
N PRO A 796 11.41 10.69 56.36
CA PRO A 796 12.46 11.69 56.59
C PRO A 796 13.79 11.14 57.10
N SER A 797 13.88 9.86 57.48
CA SER A 797 15.11 9.25 58.01
C SER A 797 16.16 8.91 56.94
N SER A 798 15.96 9.31 55.67
CA SER A 798 16.69 8.79 54.51
C SER A 798 17.61 9.77 53.78
N GLN A 799 17.73 11.03 54.21
CA GLN A 799 18.66 11.99 53.56
C GLN A 799 20.15 11.57 53.63
N LEU A 800 20.47 10.55 54.44
CA LEU A 800 21.80 9.96 54.63
C LEU A 800 21.91 8.49 54.14
N ALA A 801 20.88 7.93 53.49
CA ALA A 801 20.88 6.52 53.09
C ALA A 801 21.31 6.28 51.63
N PRO A 802 21.98 5.16 51.31
CA PRO A 802 22.32 4.78 49.93
C PRO A 802 21.07 4.68 49.05
N VAL A 803 21.24 4.91 47.75
CA VAL A 803 20.15 4.92 46.76
C VAL A 803 19.28 3.65 46.88
N ASN A 804 18.00 3.81 47.25
CA ASN A 804 17.05 2.69 47.35
C ASN A 804 16.54 2.30 45.95
N TRP A 805 17.33 1.49 45.24
CA TRP A 805 17.02 1.00 43.90
C TRP A 805 15.67 0.27 43.77
N PRO A 806 15.24 -0.58 44.73
CA PRO A 806 13.89 -1.15 44.72
C PRO A 806 12.77 -0.10 44.75
N ALA A 807 12.96 0.99 45.51
CA ALA A 807 11.99 2.09 45.53
C ALA A 807 11.99 2.88 44.21
N LYS A 808 13.18 3.19 43.65
CA LYS A 808 13.29 3.78 42.30
C LYS A 808 12.59 2.93 41.24
N LEU A 809 12.74 1.60 41.30
CA LEU A 809 12.08 0.67 40.38
C LEU A 809 10.55 0.74 40.48
N LYS A 810 10.00 0.74 41.70
CA LYS A 810 8.55 0.85 41.94
C LYS A 810 7.99 2.14 41.32
N TRP A 811 8.66 3.27 41.52
CA TRP A 811 8.24 4.56 40.97
C TRP A 811 8.43 4.66 39.45
N ALA A 812 9.49 4.07 38.91
CA ALA A 812 9.70 3.97 37.46
C ALA A 812 8.56 3.17 36.79
N PHE A 813 8.14 2.05 37.39
CA PHE A 813 6.97 1.30 36.92
C PHE A 813 5.66 2.08 37.07
N ALA A 814 5.45 2.76 38.20
CA ALA A 814 4.23 3.53 38.45
C ALA A 814 4.07 4.69 37.45
N SER A 815 5.11 5.51 37.29
CA SER A 815 5.14 6.64 36.34
C SER A 815 5.02 6.18 34.89
N THR A 816 5.73 5.11 34.48
CA THR A 816 5.60 4.53 33.14
C THR A 816 4.19 3.98 32.90
N GLY A 817 3.60 3.32 33.91
CA GLY A 817 2.22 2.85 33.86
C GLY A 817 1.22 3.99 33.68
N ILE A 818 1.38 5.10 34.41
CA ILE A 818 0.55 6.31 34.26
C ILE A 818 0.70 6.89 32.85
N LEU A 819 1.92 7.04 32.34
CA LEU A 819 2.16 7.56 30.98
C LEU A 819 1.51 6.66 29.91
N LEU A 820 1.61 5.34 30.05
CA LEU A 820 0.98 4.37 29.15
C LEU A 820 -0.55 4.44 29.22
N LEU A 821 -1.12 4.54 30.42
CA LEU A 821 -2.56 4.67 30.62
C LEU A 821 -3.10 5.98 30.03
N LEU A 822 -2.39 7.11 30.23
CA LEU A 822 -2.74 8.40 29.65
C LEU A 822 -2.64 8.36 28.12
N THR A 823 -1.56 7.79 27.57
CA THR A 823 -1.38 7.60 26.12
C THR A 823 -2.51 6.76 25.54
N TRP A 824 -2.84 5.62 26.18
CA TRP A 824 -3.92 4.73 25.75
C TRP A 824 -5.29 5.42 25.82
N PHE A 825 -5.60 6.09 26.94
CA PHE A 825 -6.87 6.78 27.13
C PHE A 825 -7.05 7.92 26.12
N LEU A 826 -6.05 8.78 25.99
CA LEU A 826 -6.12 9.92 25.06
C LEU A 826 -6.15 9.46 23.61
N SER A 827 -5.37 8.45 23.22
CA SER A 827 -5.40 7.94 21.83
C SER A 827 -6.69 7.22 21.44
N ARG A 828 -7.50 6.80 22.42
CA ARG A 828 -8.86 6.29 22.19
C ARG A 828 -9.89 7.41 22.06
N ARG A 829 -9.63 8.57 22.67
CA ARG A 829 -10.53 9.75 22.63
C ARG A 829 -10.21 10.70 21.49
N VAL A 830 -8.95 10.77 21.09
CA VAL A 830 -8.45 11.58 19.98
C VAL A 830 -8.34 10.67 18.77
N GLY A 831 -9.46 10.55 18.05
CA GLY A 831 -9.55 9.74 16.83
C GLY A 831 -8.56 10.23 15.78
N VAL A 832 -7.97 9.27 15.04
CA VAL A 832 -7.03 9.60 13.97
C VAL A 832 -7.73 10.45 12.91
N ASN A 833 -8.97 10.19 12.53
CA ASN A 833 -9.60 11.05 11.53
C ASN A 833 -10.21 12.33 12.14
N GLU A 834 -10.84 12.21 13.32
CA GLU A 834 -11.59 13.30 13.97
C GLU A 834 -10.73 14.54 14.24
N PHE A 835 -9.49 14.36 14.71
CA PHE A 835 -8.56 15.45 15.02
C PHE A 835 -7.55 15.71 13.90
N SER A 836 -7.91 15.42 12.65
CA SER A 836 -7.17 15.84 11.45
C SER A 836 -7.70 17.19 10.91
N MET A 837 -7.05 17.74 9.87
CA MET A 837 -7.59 18.90 9.14
C MET A 837 -8.69 18.53 8.14
N HIS A 838 -8.97 17.24 7.95
CA HIS A 838 -9.94 16.76 6.96
C HIS A 838 -11.36 17.30 7.22
N HIS A 839 -11.87 17.27 8.46
CA HIS A 839 -13.22 17.75 8.74
C HIS A 839 -13.40 19.25 8.45
N PHE A 840 -12.41 20.06 8.81
CA PHE A 840 -12.40 21.48 8.49
C PHE A 840 -12.49 21.68 6.97
N TYR A 841 -11.62 21.00 6.24
CA TYR A 841 -11.57 21.04 4.78
C TYR A 841 -12.89 20.58 4.12
N ARG A 842 -13.39 19.40 4.51
CA ARG A 842 -14.66 18.81 4.04
C ARG A 842 -15.83 19.78 4.22
N ASN A 843 -15.97 20.38 5.41
CA ASN A 843 -17.10 21.26 5.69
C ASN A 843 -17.06 22.54 4.85
N ARG A 844 -15.87 23.08 4.59
CA ARG A 844 -15.69 24.27 3.73
C ARG A 844 -15.99 23.94 2.27
N LEU A 845 -15.53 22.80 1.76
CA LEU A 845 -15.88 22.32 0.42
C LEU A 845 -17.39 22.06 0.28
N ALA A 846 -18.00 21.36 1.24
CA ALA A 846 -19.43 21.08 1.21
C ALA A 846 -20.26 22.37 1.19
N ARG A 847 -19.89 23.39 1.98
CA ARG A 847 -20.54 24.70 1.97
C ARG A 847 -20.37 25.43 0.62
N ALA A 848 -19.16 25.43 0.06
CA ALA A 848 -18.85 26.17 -1.15
C ALA A 848 -19.50 25.55 -2.39
N TYR A 849 -19.40 24.22 -2.54
CA TYR A 849 -19.87 23.52 -3.74
C TYR A 849 -21.25 22.91 -3.55
N LEU A 850 -21.49 22.13 -2.49
CA LEU A 850 -22.81 21.51 -2.30
C LEU A 850 -23.82 22.54 -1.80
N GLY A 851 -23.45 23.45 -0.90
CA GLY A 851 -24.34 24.51 -0.40
C GLY A 851 -24.80 25.49 -1.49
N ALA A 852 -24.00 25.69 -2.55
CA ALA A 852 -24.34 26.54 -3.68
C ALA A 852 -25.67 26.18 -4.36
N THR A 853 -26.02 24.89 -4.34
CA THR A 853 -27.17 24.36 -5.06
C THR A 853 -28.44 24.30 -4.18
N ARG A 854 -28.37 24.76 -2.91
CA ARG A 854 -29.55 24.92 -2.04
C ARG A 854 -30.32 26.19 -2.40
N ARG A 855 -31.66 26.11 -2.38
CA ARG A 855 -32.52 27.29 -2.51
C ARG A 855 -32.28 28.26 -1.34
N ARG A 856 -32.31 29.56 -1.64
CA ARG A 856 -31.95 30.62 -0.69
C ARG A 856 -32.85 30.59 0.54
N THR A 857 -34.15 30.50 0.28
CA THR A 857 -35.22 30.47 1.29
C THR A 857 -35.09 29.28 2.22
N GLU A 858 -34.87 28.08 1.67
CA GLU A 858 -34.70 26.86 2.46
C GLU A 858 -33.43 26.91 3.31
N ARG A 859 -32.29 27.25 2.71
CA ARG A 859 -31.00 27.28 3.43
C ARG A 859 -30.99 28.36 4.52
N ALA A 860 -31.63 29.51 4.30
CA ALA A 860 -31.73 30.56 5.30
C ALA A 860 -32.47 30.11 6.57
N GLN A 861 -33.36 29.12 6.47
CA GLN A 861 -34.09 28.55 7.61
C GLN A 861 -33.31 27.47 8.35
N THR A 862 -32.43 26.74 7.65
CA THR A 862 -31.72 25.57 8.20
C THR A 862 -30.25 25.79 8.52
N ALA A 863 -29.60 26.78 7.90
CA ALA A 863 -28.21 27.11 8.14
C ALA A 863 -28.01 27.70 9.53
N ASN A 864 -26.95 27.26 10.20
CA ASN A 864 -26.56 27.84 11.48
C ASN A 864 -26.09 29.30 11.26
N PRO A 865 -26.69 30.29 11.94
CA PRO A 865 -26.37 31.70 11.69
C PRO A 865 -24.96 32.10 12.12
N PHE A 866 -24.35 31.37 13.05
CA PHE A 866 -23.00 31.65 13.55
C PHE A 866 -21.92 31.04 12.65
N THR A 867 -22.04 29.77 12.29
CA THR A 867 -21.03 29.07 11.47
C THR A 867 -21.30 29.17 9.96
N ASN A 868 -22.52 29.53 9.57
CA ASN A 868 -23.04 29.47 8.21
C ASN A 868 -22.92 28.06 7.57
N PHE A 869 -22.86 27.00 8.40
CA PHE A 869 -22.94 25.62 7.94
C PHE A 869 -24.38 25.10 8.03
N ASP A 870 -24.77 24.29 7.06
CA ASP A 870 -26.05 23.60 7.03
C ASP A 870 -25.82 22.09 6.88
N LYS A 871 -26.46 21.30 7.73
CA LYS A 871 -26.40 19.83 7.68
C LYS A 871 -26.98 19.27 6.38
N PHE A 872 -27.88 20.01 5.73
CA PHE A 872 -28.51 19.64 4.46
C PHE A 872 -27.73 20.12 3.23
N ASP A 873 -26.60 20.82 3.42
CA ASP A 873 -25.71 21.16 2.30
C ASP A 873 -25.16 19.88 1.66
N ASP A 874 -24.87 18.82 2.44
CA ASP A 874 -24.31 17.56 1.94
C ASP A 874 -25.40 16.54 1.58
N LEU A 875 -25.16 15.75 0.55
CA LEU A 875 -26.07 14.70 0.04
C LEU A 875 -25.48 13.31 0.31
N LYS A 876 -26.33 12.29 0.45
CA LYS A 876 -25.84 10.91 0.50
C LYS A 876 -25.51 10.44 -0.90
N LEU A 877 -24.36 9.78 -1.04
CA LEU A 877 -23.91 9.28 -2.34
C LEU A 877 -24.87 8.22 -2.91
N ALA A 878 -25.45 7.40 -2.03
CA ALA A 878 -26.42 6.36 -2.39
C ALA A 878 -27.76 6.90 -2.94
N ASP A 879 -28.08 8.17 -2.72
CA ASP A 879 -29.33 8.78 -3.21
C ASP A 879 -29.24 9.25 -4.67
N LEU A 880 -28.02 9.27 -5.25
CA LEU A 880 -27.73 9.77 -6.60
C LEU A 880 -27.96 8.70 -7.67
N ILE A 881 -29.14 8.08 -7.64
CA ILE A 881 -29.59 7.05 -8.59
C ILE A 881 -31.00 7.39 -9.08
N SER A 882 -31.32 6.94 -10.29
CA SER A 882 -32.60 7.11 -10.99
C SER A 882 -33.76 6.46 -10.24
N THR A 883 -33.52 5.39 -9.50
CA THR A 883 -34.53 4.75 -8.64
C THR A 883 -34.59 5.35 -7.23
N GLY A 884 -33.77 6.37 -6.96
CA GLY A 884 -33.69 7.05 -5.69
C GLY A 884 -34.88 7.97 -5.41
N PRO A 885 -34.93 8.59 -4.22
CA PRO A 885 -36.11 9.32 -3.73
C PRO A 885 -36.58 10.47 -4.63
N THR A 886 -35.65 11.13 -5.31
CA THR A 886 -35.92 12.26 -6.22
C THR A 886 -35.77 11.88 -7.69
N GLY A 887 -35.31 10.65 -7.98
CA GLY A 887 -35.16 10.12 -9.32
C GLY A 887 -34.08 10.78 -10.19
N TYR A 888 -32.84 10.84 -9.72
CA TYR A 888 -31.67 11.42 -10.43
C TYR A 888 -31.57 11.00 -11.91
N ASP A 889 -31.47 11.96 -12.83
CA ASP A 889 -31.40 11.73 -14.29
C ASP A 889 -30.07 12.23 -14.91
N GLY A 890 -29.08 12.52 -14.08
CA GLY A 890 -27.75 12.97 -14.50
C GLY A 890 -26.78 11.82 -14.85
N PRO A 891 -25.54 12.16 -15.26
CA PRO A 891 -24.48 11.17 -15.46
C PRO A 891 -24.14 10.45 -14.14
N TYR A 892 -23.80 9.16 -14.25
CA TYR A 892 -23.37 8.31 -13.14
C TYR A 892 -22.03 8.80 -12.59
N LEU A 893 -22.03 9.22 -11.32
CA LEU A 893 -20.89 9.87 -10.69
C LEU A 893 -19.84 8.84 -10.21
N ILE A 894 -18.59 9.05 -10.60
CA ILE A 894 -17.42 8.32 -10.11
C ILE A 894 -16.48 9.32 -9.46
N ILE A 895 -16.31 9.21 -8.15
CA ILE A 895 -15.31 9.98 -7.41
C ILE A 895 -14.10 9.08 -7.17
N ASN A 896 -13.00 9.40 -7.84
CA ASN A 896 -11.77 8.61 -7.74
C ASN A 896 -10.92 9.07 -6.56
N THR A 897 -10.40 8.11 -5.82
CA THR A 897 -9.49 8.31 -4.68
C THR A 897 -8.36 7.31 -4.79
N THR A 898 -7.26 7.59 -4.08
CA THR A 898 -6.12 6.68 -4.07
C THR A 898 -6.14 5.81 -2.83
N LEU A 899 -6.14 4.49 -3.01
CA LEU A 899 -5.82 3.51 -1.97
C LEU A 899 -4.31 3.46 -1.78
N ASN A 900 -3.81 3.98 -0.66
CA ASN A 900 -2.37 3.95 -0.38
C ASN A 900 -1.93 2.54 0.03
N ALA A 901 -0.93 2.00 -0.65
CA ALA A 901 -0.38 0.65 -0.44
C ALA A 901 1.17 0.69 -0.40
N THR A 902 1.75 1.48 0.50
CA THR A 902 3.22 1.69 0.57
C THR A 902 3.99 0.44 1.04
N GLN A 903 3.33 -0.46 1.78
CA GLN A 903 3.84 -1.78 2.10
C GLN A 903 3.19 -2.82 1.17
N ALA A 904 3.58 -2.83 -0.09
CA ALA A 904 3.20 -3.91 -0.98
C ALA A 904 4.14 -5.10 -0.78
N THR A 905 3.58 -6.29 -0.55
CA THR A 905 4.34 -7.55 -0.47
C THR A 905 4.85 -8.03 -1.82
N SER A 906 4.33 -7.47 -2.92
CA SER A 906 4.64 -7.90 -4.28
C SER A 906 5.50 -6.88 -5.04
N LEU A 907 6.51 -7.39 -5.76
CA LEU A 907 7.55 -6.59 -6.41
C LEU A 907 7.00 -5.66 -7.50
N ASP A 908 5.89 -6.04 -8.15
CA ASP A 908 5.14 -5.27 -9.15
C ASP A 908 4.58 -3.94 -8.63
N ARG A 909 4.51 -3.76 -7.30
CA ARG A 909 3.86 -2.61 -6.65
C ARG A 909 4.82 -1.73 -5.84
N GLN A 910 6.11 -2.07 -5.77
CA GLN A 910 7.09 -1.30 -4.99
C GLN A 910 7.23 0.14 -5.49
N ASP A 911 7.10 0.36 -6.78
CA ASP A 911 7.21 1.70 -7.39
C ASP A 911 5.89 2.48 -7.33
N ARG A 912 4.75 1.78 -7.50
CA ARG A 912 3.43 2.42 -7.57
C ARG A 912 2.91 2.87 -6.21
N LYS A 913 3.09 2.04 -5.16
CA LYS A 913 2.63 2.28 -3.78
C LYS A 913 1.16 2.70 -3.61
N ALA A 914 0.31 2.53 -4.62
CA ALA A 914 -1.07 3.02 -4.68
C ALA A 914 -1.93 2.26 -5.70
N GLU A 915 -3.24 2.23 -5.46
CA GLU A 915 -4.27 1.65 -6.33
C GLU A 915 -5.51 2.56 -6.44
N SER A 916 -6.33 2.35 -7.46
CA SER A 916 -7.63 3.03 -7.62
C SER A 916 -8.64 2.58 -6.55
N PHE A 917 -9.26 3.53 -5.87
CA PHE A 917 -10.43 3.32 -5.02
C PHE A 917 -11.53 4.29 -5.44
N VAL A 918 -12.73 3.77 -5.70
CA VAL A 918 -13.85 4.58 -6.19
C VAL A 918 -14.95 4.69 -5.14
N PHE A 919 -15.54 5.88 -5.07
CA PHE A 919 -16.83 6.12 -4.46
C PHE A 919 -17.85 6.36 -5.58
N THR A 920 -18.83 5.46 -5.70
CA THR A 920 -19.94 5.59 -6.67
C THR A 920 -21.30 5.48 -5.96
N PRO A 921 -22.41 5.91 -6.58
CA PRO A 921 -23.75 5.80 -5.99
C PRO A 921 -24.12 4.39 -5.54
N LEU A 922 -23.77 3.36 -6.32
CA LEU A 922 -24.15 1.98 -6.00
C LEU A 922 -23.10 1.27 -5.13
N PHE A 923 -21.81 1.44 -5.42
CA PHE A 923 -20.73 0.70 -4.74
C PHE A 923 -19.49 1.55 -4.42
N CYS A 924 -18.82 1.21 -3.33
CA CYS A 924 -17.53 1.78 -2.92
C CYS A 924 -16.50 0.67 -2.77
N GLY A 925 -15.26 0.90 -3.22
CA GLY A 925 -14.21 -0.10 -3.09
C GLY A 925 -13.09 -0.01 -4.12
N PHE A 926 -12.34 -1.09 -4.22
CA PHE A 926 -11.17 -1.23 -5.09
C PHE A 926 -11.10 -2.64 -5.70
N ASP A 927 -10.27 -2.80 -6.72
CA ASP A 927 -9.98 -4.09 -7.34
C ASP A 927 -8.55 -4.14 -7.86
N ILE A 928 -7.80 -5.13 -7.37
CA ILE A 928 -6.40 -5.38 -7.70
C ILE A 928 -6.19 -6.76 -8.35
N SER A 929 -7.28 -7.44 -8.71
CA SER A 929 -7.27 -8.82 -9.23
C SER A 929 -6.70 -8.93 -10.65
N ARG A 930 -6.89 -7.91 -11.50
CA ARG A 930 -6.42 -7.96 -12.91
C ARG A 930 -4.89 -8.00 -13.06
N ILE A 931 -4.16 -7.62 -12.01
CA ILE A 931 -2.69 -7.67 -11.96
C ILE A 931 -2.20 -9.05 -11.43
N ARG A 932 -3.08 -9.88 -10.86
CA ARG A 932 -2.75 -11.18 -10.24
C ARG A 932 -3.46 -12.33 -10.95
N ALA A 933 -2.74 -13.06 -11.79
CA ALA A 933 -3.14 -14.40 -12.23
C ALA A 933 -2.89 -15.48 -11.16
N THR A 934 -2.19 -15.14 -10.07
CA THR A 934 -1.77 -16.07 -9.02
C THR A 934 -2.19 -15.54 -7.64
N GLY A 935 -3.16 -16.21 -7.02
CA GLY A 935 -3.69 -15.84 -5.70
C GLY A 935 -2.64 -16.02 -4.61
N SER A 936 -2.09 -14.92 -4.10
CA SER A 936 -1.14 -14.95 -2.99
C SER A 936 -1.78 -15.52 -1.70
N LEU A 937 -1.05 -16.42 -1.03
CA LEU A 937 -1.46 -17.22 0.12
C LEU A 937 -1.67 -16.44 1.45
N THR A 938 -1.53 -15.12 1.48
CA THR A 938 -1.40 -14.39 2.75
C THR A 938 -2.72 -13.85 3.31
N LYS A 939 -3.24 -14.48 4.37
CA LYS A 939 -4.28 -14.06 5.36
C LYS A 939 -5.65 -13.52 4.88
N LYS A 940 -5.78 -12.97 3.68
CA LYS A 940 -7.04 -12.49 3.07
C LYS A 940 -7.10 -12.97 1.63
N SER A 941 -8.11 -13.76 1.28
CA SER A 941 -8.24 -14.44 -0.02
C SER A 941 -8.73 -13.56 -1.17
N TYR A 942 -8.91 -12.25 -0.97
CA TYR A 942 -9.52 -11.35 -1.96
C TYR A 942 -8.54 -10.27 -2.40
N ASP A 943 -8.28 -10.21 -3.70
CA ASP A 943 -7.54 -9.12 -4.35
C ASP A 943 -8.46 -7.96 -4.76
N TYR A 944 -9.75 -8.03 -4.44
CA TYR A 944 -10.77 -7.01 -4.68
C TYR A 944 -11.66 -6.82 -3.45
N GLY A 945 -12.34 -5.67 -3.37
CA GLY A 945 -13.15 -5.33 -2.21
C GLY A 945 -14.15 -4.23 -2.50
N TYR A 946 -15.27 -4.55 -3.14
CA TYR A 946 -16.39 -3.61 -3.24
C TYR A 946 -17.54 -3.92 -2.29
N ARG A 947 -18.19 -2.86 -1.84
CA ARG A 947 -19.32 -2.88 -0.90
C ARG A 947 -20.45 -1.99 -1.38
N PRO A 948 -21.72 -2.35 -1.17
CA PRO A 948 -22.84 -1.46 -1.46
C PRO A 948 -22.67 -0.13 -0.72
N THR A 949 -22.74 0.99 -1.44
CA THR A 949 -22.47 2.33 -0.91
C THR A 949 -23.35 2.64 0.30
N ALA A 950 -24.64 2.32 0.24
CA ALA A 950 -25.57 2.54 1.34
C ALA A 950 -25.13 1.90 2.66
N LYS A 951 -24.38 0.79 2.64
CA LYS A 951 -23.97 0.06 3.86
C LYS A 951 -22.50 0.26 4.22
N TYR A 952 -21.74 0.98 3.41
CA TYR A 952 -20.29 1.12 3.56
C TYR A 952 -19.91 2.22 4.56
N ALA A 953 -18.88 1.96 5.37
CA ALA A 953 -18.27 2.88 6.33
C ALA A 953 -19.16 3.42 7.47
N TYR A 954 -20.48 3.44 7.34
CA TYR A 954 -21.37 4.00 8.34
C TYR A 954 -22.43 2.97 8.77
N PRO A 955 -22.56 2.69 10.09
CA PRO A 955 -23.53 1.71 10.60
C PRO A 955 -24.99 2.14 10.43
N ASP A 956 -25.25 3.43 10.19
CA ASP A 956 -26.60 3.99 10.02
C ASP A 956 -27.29 3.53 8.72
N GLY A 957 -26.59 2.75 7.88
CA GLY A 957 -27.14 2.20 6.64
C GLY A 957 -27.41 3.24 5.56
N ARG A 958 -26.85 4.45 5.68
CA ARG A 958 -26.96 5.51 4.66
C ARG A 958 -25.69 5.75 3.86
N GLY A 959 -24.57 5.15 4.27
CA GLY A 959 -23.31 5.24 3.53
C GLY A 959 -22.64 6.61 3.57
N PRO A 960 -21.51 6.75 2.84
CA PRO A 960 -20.76 7.99 2.77
C PRO A 960 -21.55 9.10 2.08
N ALA A 961 -21.32 10.33 2.54
CA ALA A 961 -21.84 11.52 1.90
C ALA A 961 -20.96 11.96 0.73
N VAL A 962 -21.53 12.66 -0.24
CA VAL A 962 -20.83 13.19 -1.41
C VAL A 962 -19.69 14.11 -0.98
N GLY A 963 -19.93 14.97 0.02
CA GLY A 963 -18.92 15.87 0.55
C GLY A 963 -17.73 15.15 1.18
N THR A 964 -17.95 14.00 1.82
CA THR A 964 -16.87 13.17 2.35
C THR A 964 -16.03 12.56 1.22
N ALA A 965 -16.67 11.94 0.23
CA ALA A 965 -15.96 11.36 -0.92
C ALA A 965 -15.18 12.43 -1.71
N MET A 966 -15.80 13.59 -1.95
CA MET A 966 -15.18 14.75 -2.59
C MET A 966 -13.95 15.26 -1.82
N ALA A 967 -14.04 15.38 -0.50
CA ALA A 967 -12.93 15.84 0.33
C ALA A 967 -11.77 14.84 0.37
N ILE A 968 -12.06 13.52 0.40
CA ILE A 968 -11.02 12.48 0.33
C ILE A 968 -10.34 12.53 -1.05
N SER A 969 -11.12 12.67 -2.13
CA SER A 969 -10.60 12.80 -3.49
C SER A 969 -9.73 14.04 -3.70
N GLY A 970 -9.94 15.11 -2.92
CA GLY A 970 -9.13 16.34 -2.92
C GLY A 970 -8.07 16.43 -1.83
N ALA A 971 -7.73 15.32 -1.16
CA ALA A 971 -6.82 15.29 -0.01
C ALA A 971 -5.33 15.27 -0.42
N ALA A 972 -4.87 16.29 -1.15
CA ALA A 972 -3.53 16.30 -1.76
C ALA A 972 -2.40 16.31 -0.71
N ALA A 973 -2.55 17.05 0.39
CA ALA A 973 -1.59 17.03 1.49
C ALA A 973 -1.86 15.84 2.43
N ASN A 974 -1.10 14.76 2.28
CA ASN A 974 -1.27 13.54 3.08
C ASN A 974 0.09 12.86 3.35
N PRO A 975 0.28 12.17 4.49
CA PRO A 975 1.52 11.44 4.76
C PRO A 975 1.79 10.30 3.75
N ASN A 976 0.72 9.68 3.26
CA ASN A 976 0.78 8.65 2.22
C ASN A 976 0.19 9.23 0.92
N GLN A 977 1.03 9.33 -0.12
CA GLN A 977 0.70 9.96 -1.41
C GLN A 977 1.00 9.03 -2.60
N GLY A 978 0.75 7.72 -2.43
CA GLY A 978 1.10 6.72 -3.44
C GLY A 978 2.56 6.78 -3.86
N TYR A 979 2.81 6.91 -5.17
CA TYR A 979 4.14 7.03 -5.77
C TYR A 979 4.99 8.18 -5.18
N HIS A 980 4.37 9.27 -4.72
CA HIS A 980 5.07 10.41 -4.10
C HIS A 980 5.42 10.20 -2.62
N SER A 981 5.08 9.04 -2.03
CA SER A 981 5.30 8.79 -0.60
C SER A 981 6.79 8.71 -0.25
N SER A 982 7.21 9.61 0.64
CA SER A 982 8.53 9.59 1.28
C SER A 982 8.37 9.52 2.80
N ALA A 983 9.21 8.73 3.49
CA ALA A 983 9.13 8.60 4.95
C ALA A 983 9.38 9.94 5.66
N ALA A 984 10.27 10.77 5.12
CA ALA A 984 10.60 12.09 5.62
C ALA A 984 9.40 13.06 5.55
N THR A 985 8.76 13.16 4.39
CA THR A 985 7.58 14.00 4.19
C THR A 985 6.41 13.49 5.03
N ALA A 986 6.20 12.16 5.06
CA ALA A 986 5.15 11.52 5.85
C ALA A 986 5.27 11.87 7.35
N PHE A 987 6.48 11.79 7.89
CA PHE A 987 6.77 12.16 9.27
C PHE A 987 6.37 13.61 9.57
N LEU A 988 6.79 14.57 8.75
CA LEU A 988 6.49 16.00 8.95
C LEU A 988 4.99 16.29 8.83
N LEU A 989 4.33 15.77 7.79
CA LEU A 989 2.90 15.99 7.57
C LEU A 989 2.05 15.43 8.71
N THR A 990 2.42 14.25 9.23
CA THR A 990 1.71 13.63 10.35
C THR A 990 1.88 14.43 11.63
N LEU A 991 3.13 14.81 11.93
CA LEU A 991 3.51 15.52 13.13
C LEU A 991 2.89 16.92 13.23
N PHE A 992 2.86 17.67 12.12
CA PHE A 992 2.21 18.97 12.04
C PHE A 992 0.74 18.87 11.68
N ASN A 993 0.16 17.66 11.71
CA ASN A 993 -1.23 17.36 11.41
C ASN A 993 -1.74 17.97 10.09
N VAL A 994 -0.86 18.10 9.11
CA VAL A 994 -1.21 18.52 7.76
C VAL A 994 -1.50 17.29 6.93
N ARG A 995 -2.54 16.58 7.36
CA ARG A 995 -3.05 15.36 6.75
C ARG A 995 -4.53 15.52 6.46
N LEU A 996 -4.85 15.37 5.18
CA LEU A 996 -6.21 15.41 4.67
C LEU A 996 -6.71 14.02 4.29
N GLY A 997 -5.85 13.00 4.21
CA GLY A 997 -6.27 11.64 3.92
C GLY A 997 -7.10 11.05 5.06
N TRP A 998 -7.74 9.92 4.77
CA TRP A 998 -8.77 9.36 5.62
C TRP A 998 -8.58 7.86 5.82
N TRP A 999 -8.52 7.42 7.08
CA TRP A 999 -8.49 6.00 7.41
C TRP A 999 -9.89 5.43 7.46
N ILE A 1000 -10.24 4.54 6.55
CA ILE A 1000 -11.60 3.97 6.45
C ILE A 1000 -11.57 2.46 6.59
N GLY A 1001 -12.70 1.89 7.03
CA GLY A 1001 -12.90 0.45 7.10
C GLY A 1001 -12.53 -0.24 5.80
N ASN A 1002 -11.63 -1.21 5.87
CA ASN A 1002 -11.21 -1.98 4.70
C ASN A 1002 -12.42 -2.76 4.15
N PRO A 1003 -12.84 -2.55 2.89
CA PRO A 1003 -13.93 -3.31 2.27
C PRO A 1003 -13.77 -4.83 2.36
N VAL A 1004 -12.54 -5.34 2.36
CA VAL A 1004 -12.24 -6.77 2.45
C VAL A 1004 -12.36 -7.31 3.88
N SER A 1005 -12.27 -6.44 4.90
CA SER A 1005 -12.41 -6.87 6.30
C SER A 1005 -13.86 -7.20 6.62
N LYS A 1006 -14.09 -8.33 7.30
CA LYS A 1006 -15.43 -8.72 7.79
C LYS A 1006 -15.85 -7.89 9.00
N LYS A 1007 -14.90 -7.32 9.75
CA LYS A 1007 -15.17 -6.66 11.04
C LYS A 1007 -15.37 -5.15 10.92
N THR A 1008 -14.64 -4.52 10.01
CA THR A 1008 -14.44 -3.06 10.04
C THR A 1008 -14.94 -2.34 8.80
N TRP A 1009 -15.42 -3.02 7.76
CA TRP A 1009 -15.85 -2.39 6.50
C TRP A 1009 -17.02 -1.40 6.66
N GLN A 1010 -17.79 -1.50 7.76
CA GLN A 1010 -18.87 -0.56 8.12
C GLN A 1010 -18.40 0.52 9.11
N SER A 1011 -17.09 0.66 9.32
CA SER A 1011 -16.51 1.68 10.22
C SER A 1011 -15.85 2.80 9.44
N ALA A 1012 -16.19 4.04 9.78
CA ALA A 1012 -15.67 5.24 9.13
C ALA A 1012 -14.34 5.70 9.71
N ASP A 1013 -13.98 5.22 10.91
CA ASP A 1013 -12.78 5.62 11.65
C ASP A 1013 -12.25 4.43 12.47
N PRO A 1014 -10.92 4.25 12.57
CA PRO A 1014 -10.32 3.38 13.56
C PRO A 1014 -10.75 3.65 15.00
N ALA A 1015 -11.15 2.59 15.71
CA ALA A 1015 -11.48 2.68 17.14
C ALA A 1015 -10.27 3.07 18.03
N ASN A 1016 -9.05 2.73 17.61
CA ASN A 1016 -7.80 3.11 18.28
C ASN A 1016 -6.91 3.85 17.29
N GLY A 1017 -6.82 5.18 17.40
CA GLY A 1017 -6.11 6.03 16.44
C GLY A 1017 -4.58 5.90 16.50
N LEU A 1018 -4.01 5.52 17.65
CA LEU A 1018 -2.56 5.51 17.89
C LEU A 1018 -1.78 4.73 16.84
N ASN A 1019 -2.23 3.52 16.52
CA ASN A 1019 -1.56 2.64 15.57
C ASN A 1019 -1.50 3.28 14.17
N TYR A 1020 -2.56 3.99 13.79
CA TYR A 1020 -2.69 4.62 12.48
C TYR A 1020 -1.90 5.93 12.39
N VAL A 1021 -1.79 6.68 13.49
CA VAL A 1021 -0.86 7.82 13.59
C VAL A 1021 0.59 7.34 13.47
N VAL A 1022 0.96 6.23 14.12
CA VAL A 1022 2.30 5.64 13.98
C VAL A 1022 2.54 5.13 12.55
N TYR A 1023 1.53 4.53 11.92
CA TYR A 1023 1.61 4.13 10.51
C TYR A 1023 1.81 5.34 9.59
N ASP A 1024 1.08 6.45 9.79
CA ASP A 1024 1.28 7.69 9.06
C ASP A 1024 2.67 8.30 9.29
N LEU A 1025 3.17 8.32 10.54
CA LEU A 1025 4.53 8.79 10.88
C LEU A 1025 5.63 8.01 10.15
N LEU A 1026 5.40 6.71 9.95
CA LEU A 1026 6.34 5.82 9.26
C LEU A 1026 6.14 5.78 7.74
N GLY A 1027 5.16 6.52 7.18
CA GLY A 1027 4.79 6.46 5.76
C GLY A 1027 4.32 5.07 5.32
N LYS A 1028 3.64 4.37 6.22
CA LYS A 1028 3.26 2.95 6.09
C LYS A 1028 1.76 2.80 5.92
N SER A 1029 1.33 2.18 4.84
CA SER A 1029 -0.05 1.77 4.62
C SER A 1029 -0.09 0.41 3.94
N ASP A 1030 -1.10 -0.40 4.27
CA ASP A 1030 -1.18 -1.81 3.85
C ASP A 1030 -2.65 -2.18 3.62
N THR A 1031 -2.92 -2.77 2.45
CA THR A 1031 -4.26 -3.19 2.03
C THR A 1031 -4.76 -4.43 2.75
N THR A 1032 -3.89 -5.14 3.48
CA THR A 1032 -4.24 -6.33 4.26
C THR A 1032 -4.74 -6.00 5.67
N LYS A 1033 -4.62 -4.76 6.14
CA LYS A 1033 -5.06 -4.34 7.49
C LYS A 1033 -6.58 -4.15 7.57
N ASP A 1034 -7.11 -3.96 8.77
CA ASP A 1034 -8.55 -3.76 8.98
C ASP A 1034 -9.06 -2.38 8.53
N TYR A 1035 -8.16 -1.41 8.42
CA TYR A 1035 -8.46 -0.09 7.88
C TYR A 1035 -7.45 0.22 6.79
N VAL A 1036 -7.89 0.98 5.79
CA VAL A 1036 -7.08 1.42 4.65
C VAL A 1036 -7.02 2.94 4.62
N CYS A 1037 -5.90 3.49 4.17
CA CYS A 1037 -5.69 4.93 4.06
C CYS A 1037 -6.04 5.39 2.65
N LEU A 1038 -7.06 6.25 2.52
CA LEU A 1038 -7.44 6.88 1.27
C LEU A 1038 -6.91 8.32 1.19
N SER A 1039 -6.55 8.75 -0.02
CA SER A 1039 -6.05 10.11 -0.28
C SER A 1039 -6.49 10.62 -1.65
N ASP A 1040 -5.97 11.78 -2.06
CA ASP A 1040 -6.30 12.41 -3.36
C ASP A 1040 -6.22 11.41 -4.52
N GLY A 1041 -7.22 11.42 -5.40
CA GLY A 1041 -7.24 10.53 -6.56
C GLY A 1041 -6.05 10.75 -7.51
N GLY A 1042 -5.49 11.97 -7.52
CA GLY A 1042 -4.32 12.34 -8.31
C GLY A 1042 -3.02 11.66 -7.91
N HIS A 1043 -2.93 11.07 -6.71
CA HIS A 1043 -1.79 10.22 -6.33
C HIS A 1043 -1.76 8.90 -7.13
N PHE A 1044 -2.89 8.50 -7.73
CA PHE A 1044 -2.98 7.38 -8.66
C PHE A 1044 -3.27 7.87 -10.08
N ASP A 1045 -4.46 8.38 -10.35
CA ASP A 1045 -4.86 8.86 -11.67
C ASP A 1045 -5.43 10.28 -11.56
N ASN A 1046 -4.62 11.28 -11.89
CA ASN A 1046 -5.04 12.68 -11.82
C ASN A 1046 -6.02 13.08 -12.92
N MET A 1047 -6.14 12.30 -14.00
CA MET A 1047 -7.04 12.59 -15.11
C MET A 1047 -8.46 12.06 -14.87
N GLY A 1048 -8.63 11.07 -14.00
CA GLY A 1048 -9.90 10.35 -13.84
C GLY A 1048 -10.26 9.52 -15.07
N LEU A 1049 -9.26 9.13 -15.86
CA LEU A 1049 -9.40 8.40 -17.11
C LEU A 1049 -9.43 6.88 -16.87
N TYR A 1050 -8.68 6.38 -15.91
CA TYR A 1050 -8.44 4.95 -15.66
C TYR A 1050 -9.75 4.16 -15.47
N GLU A 1051 -10.65 4.66 -14.62
CA GLU A 1051 -11.93 4.01 -14.32
C GLU A 1051 -12.96 4.11 -15.45
N LEU A 1052 -12.82 5.10 -16.36
CA LEU A 1052 -13.63 5.20 -17.58
C LEU A 1052 -13.16 4.21 -18.65
N ILE A 1053 -11.84 4.07 -18.81
CA ILE A 1053 -11.24 3.05 -19.68
C ILE A 1053 -11.66 1.65 -19.20
N ARG A 1054 -11.66 1.41 -17.89
CA ARG A 1054 -12.15 0.16 -17.31
C ARG A 1054 -13.60 -0.17 -17.67
N ARG A 1055 -14.44 0.86 -17.86
CA ARG A 1055 -15.86 0.78 -18.23
C ARG A 1055 -16.10 0.85 -19.74
N ARG A 1056 -15.02 0.80 -20.54
CA ARG A 1056 -15.08 0.78 -22.01
C ARG A 1056 -15.87 1.94 -22.61
N CYS A 1057 -15.72 3.15 -22.05
CA CYS A 1057 -16.39 4.34 -22.56
C CYS A 1057 -15.91 4.68 -23.97
N ARG A 1058 -16.85 4.74 -24.92
CA ARG A 1058 -16.55 4.90 -26.34
C ARG A 1058 -16.13 6.33 -26.69
N PHE A 1059 -16.74 7.32 -26.07
CA PHE A 1059 -16.38 8.72 -26.25
C PHE A 1059 -16.10 9.37 -24.90
N ILE A 1060 -14.89 9.88 -24.72
CA ILE A 1060 -14.44 10.50 -23.47
C ILE A 1060 -14.03 11.93 -23.76
N VAL A 1061 -14.65 12.89 -23.05
CA VAL A 1061 -14.19 14.27 -23.02
C VAL A 1061 -13.45 14.51 -21.70
N LEU A 1062 -12.14 14.76 -21.78
CA LEU A 1062 -11.26 14.96 -20.63
C LEU A 1062 -10.88 16.43 -20.50
N GLY A 1063 -11.37 17.08 -19.44
CA GLY A 1063 -10.97 18.43 -19.05
C GLY A 1063 -9.79 18.43 -18.09
N ASP A 1064 -8.61 18.82 -18.59
CA ASP A 1064 -7.36 18.87 -17.82
C ASP A 1064 -7.03 20.30 -17.35
N GLY A 1065 -7.35 20.54 -16.08
CA GLY A 1065 -6.99 21.71 -15.29
C GLY A 1065 -5.78 21.50 -14.35
N GLU A 1066 -4.98 20.46 -14.55
CA GLU A 1066 -3.77 20.19 -13.77
C GLU A 1066 -2.72 21.30 -13.92
N GLN A 1067 -1.89 21.48 -12.88
CA GLN A 1067 -0.76 22.39 -12.94
C GLN A 1067 0.34 21.70 -13.72
N ASP A 1068 0.65 22.26 -14.87
CA ASP A 1068 1.71 21.74 -15.73
C ASP A 1068 2.49 22.92 -16.31
N SER A 1069 3.39 23.49 -15.50
CA SER A 1069 4.15 24.68 -15.90
C SER A 1069 5.08 24.43 -17.09
N LEU A 1070 5.48 23.17 -17.30
CA LEU A 1070 6.36 22.75 -18.38
C LEU A 1070 5.60 22.26 -19.62
N PHE A 1071 4.27 22.12 -19.54
CA PHE A 1071 3.42 21.59 -20.61
C PHE A 1071 3.89 20.21 -21.08
N THR A 1072 4.24 19.32 -20.15
CA THR A 1072 4.69 17.95 -20.48
C THR A 1072 3.53 16.96 -20.62
N CYS A 1073 2.33 17.33 -20.15
CA CYS A 1073 1.16 16.45 -20.09
C CYS A 1073 1.43 15.14 -19.33
N ASP A 1074 2.26 15.19 -18.27
CA ASP A 1074 2.70 14.00 -17.52
C ASP A 1074 1.52 13.21 -16.90
N GLY A 1075 0.50 13.90 -16.39
CA GLY A 1075 -0.71 13.26 -15.84
C GLY A 1075 -1.42 12.36 -16.87
N LEU A 1076 -1.54 12.82 -18.12
CA LEU A 1076 -2.10 12.03 -19.22
C LEU A 1076 -1.19 10.85 -19.60
N ALA A 1077 0.12 11.09 -19.73
CA ALA A 1077 1.09 10.05 -20.08
C ALA A 1077 1.11 8.91 -19.04
N ASN A 1078 1.02 9.26 -17.75
CA ASN A 1078 0.93 8.30 -16.66
C ASN A 1078 -0.38 7.50 -16.67
N ALA A 1079 -1.51 8.13 -16.97
CA ALA A 1079 -2.79 7.43 -17.12
C ALA A 1079 -2.76 6.42 -18.29
N ILE A 1080 -2.24 6.82 -19.46
CA ILE A 1080 -2.09 5.93 -20.63
C ILE A 1080 -1.21 4.73 -20.29
N ARG A 1081 -0.05 4.94 -19.64
CA ARG A 1081 0.87 3.86 -19.27
C ARG A 1081 0.19 2.83 -18.34
N ARG A 1082 -0.63 3.30 -17.41
CA ARG A 1082 -1.38 2.42 -16.48
C ARG A 1082 -2.49 1.65 -17.20
N CYS A 1083 -3.27 2.31 -18.05
CA CYS A 1083 -4.30 1.64 -18.86
C CYS A 1083 -3.71 0.54 -19.75
N ARG A 1084 -2.53 0.78 -20.34
CA ARG A 1084 -1.81 -0.22 -21.13
C ARG A 1084 -1.39 -1.42 -20.29
N VAL A 1085 -0.75 -1.19 -19.15
CA VAL A 1085 -0.21 -2.28 -18.31
C VAL A 1085 -1.33 -3.07 -17.63
N ASP A 1086 -2.38 -2.40 -17.15
CA ASP A 1086 -3.37 -3.03 -16.27
C ASP A 1086 -4.59 -3.57 -17.04
N PHE A 1087 -4.91 -2.99 -18.21
CA PHE A 1087 -6.08 -3.40 -19.02
C PHE A 1087 -5.74 -3.86 -20.44
N GLY A 1088 -4.48 -3.76 -20.89
CA GLY A 1088 -4.11 -4.01 -22.27
C GLY A 1088 -4.71 -3.01 -23.26
N VAL A 1089 -5.16 -1.85 -22.79
CA VAL A 1089 -5.80 -0.81 -23.62
C VAL A 1089 -4.74 0.16 -24.12
N GLU A 1090 -4.67 0.35 -25.42
CA GLU A 1090 -3.76 1.30 -26.05
C GLU A 1090 -4.49 2.62 -26.36
N ILE A 1091 -3.87 3.74 -25.98
CA ILE A 1091 -4.37 5.08 -26.27
C ILE A 1091 -3.30 5.82 -27.05
N GLN A 1092 -3.57 6.13 -28.31
CA GLN A 1092 -2.67 6.92 -29.14
C GLN A 1092 -3.23 8.33 -29.26
N ILE A 1093 -2.43 9.31 -28.86
CA ILE A 1093 -2.79 10.73 -28.91
C ILE A 1093 -1.55 11.56 -29.20
N ASP A 1094 -1.65 12.49 -30.13
CA ASP A 1094 -0.60 13.47 -30.41
C ASP A 1094 -0.88 14.76 -29.65
N VAL A 1095 -0.08 15.03 -28.61
CA VAL A 1095 -0.17 16.23 -27.78
C VAL A 1095 0.77 17.34 -28.24
N THR A 1096 1.57 17.13 -29.29
CA THR A 1096 2.52 18.12 -29.83
C THR A 1096 1.89 19.49 -30.09
N PRO A 1097 0.64 19.59 -30.60
CA PRO A 1097 -0.01 20.89 -30.79
C PRO A 1097 -0.20 21.71 -29.49
N ILE A 1098 -0.31 21.03 -28.34
CA ILE A 1098 -0.46 21.62 -27.02
C ILE A 1098 0.91 21.92 -26.41
N THR A 1099 1.86 20.98 -26.49
CA THR A 1099 3.15 21.03 -25.79
C THR A 1099 4.20 21.89 -26.50
N ASN A 1100 4.17 21.95 -27.84
CA ASN A 1100 5.12 22.73 -28.62
C ASN A 1100 4.77 24.22 -28.60
N ARG A 1101 5.31 24.92 -27.60
CA ARG A 1101 5.12 26.36 -27.39
C ARG A 1101 6.32 27.13 -27.91
N THR A 1102 6.08 28.25 -28.59
CA THR A 1102 7.18 29.15 -28.96
C THR A 1102 7.70 29.87 -27.71
N GLU A 1103 9.00 29.77 -27.41
CA GLU A 1103 9.61 30.39 -26.21
C GLU A 1103 9.30 31.89 -26.07
N LYS A 1104 9.08 32.58 -27.20
CA LYS A 1104 8.76 34.02 -27.25
C LYS A 1104 7.31 34.36 -26.90
N THR A 1105 6.35 33.47 -27.19
CA THR A 1105 4.91 33.83 -27.17
C THR A 1105 4.13 33.14 -26.06
N ARG A 1106 4.64 32.04 -25.47
CA ARG A 1106 3.93 31.24 -24.46
C ARG A 1106 2.60 30.63 -24.96
N PHE A 1107 2.30 30.71 -26.24
CA PHE A 1107 1.09 30.16 -26.84
C PHE A 1107 1.32 28.76 -27.40
N SER A 1108 0.36 27.88 -27.16
CA SER A 1108 0.18 26.59 -27.82
C SER A 1108 -0.45 26.80 -29.20
N SER A 1109 -0.33 25.83 -30.10
CA SER A 1109 -0.98 25.93 -31.42
C SER A 1109 -2.46 25.53 -31.37
N ARG A 1110 -2.83 24.65 -30.43
CA ARG A 1110 -4.21 24.25 -30.17
C ARG A 1110 -4.46 24.06 -28.68
N HIS A 1111 -5.72 24.13 -28.30
CA HIS A 1111 -6.15 23.88 -26.93
C HIS A 1111 -6.46 22.42 -26.60
N TYR A 1112 -6.62 21.58 -27.62
CA TYR A 1112 -7.07 20.20 -27.48
C TYR A 1112 -6.32 19.26 -28.40
N ALA A 1113 -6.40 17.97 -28.09
CA ALA A 1113 -5.92 16.88 -28.92
C ALA A 1113 -6.98 15.77 -28.98
N ILE A 1114 -7.00 15.03 -30.10
CA ILE A 1114 -7.90 13.90 -30.30
C ILE A 1114 -7.06 12.63 -30.27
N GLY A 1115 -7.40 11.74 -29.35
CA GLY A 1115 -6.81 10.41 -29.21
C GLY A 1115 -7.75 9.31 -29.68
N LYS A 1116 -7.18 8.19 -30.10
CA LYS A 1116 -7.88 6.96 -30.44
C LYS A 1116 -7.61 5.92 -29.36
N ILE A 1117 -8.64 5.16 -29.00
CA ILE A 1117 -8.59 4.15 -27.95
C ILE A 1117 -8.85 2.78 -28.59
N TRP A 1118 -7.93 1.85 -28.41
CA TRP A 1118 -8.07 0.45 -28.77
C TRP A 1118 -8.35 -0.36 -27.53
N TYR A 1119 -9.60 -0.76 -27.37
CA TYR A 1119 -9.98 -1.67 -26.32
C TYR A 1119 -9.59 -3.10 -26.68
N SER A 1120 -9.36 -3.92 -25.66
CA SER A 1120 -9.13 -5.36 -25.87
C SER A 1120 -10.27 -5.95 -26.70
N GLY A 1121 -9.91 -6.58 -27.83
CA GLY A 1121 -10.84 -7.15 -28.82
C GLY A 1121 -11.01 -6.31 -30.09
N ASP A 1122 -10.53 -5.07 -30.13
CA ASP A 1122 -10.57 -4.23 -31.32
C ASP A 1122 -9.57 -4.72 -32.38
N ALA A 1123 -9.92 -4.54 -33.67
CA ALA A 1123 -8.98 -4.78 -34.75
C ALA A 1123 -7.90 -3.66 -34.78
N PRO A 1124 -6.63 -3.96 -35.14
CA PRO A 1124 -5.53 -2.99 -35.08
C PRO A 1124 -5.79 -1.66 -35.80
N HIS A 1125 -6.57 -1.67 -36.90
CA HIS A 1125 -6.88 -0.48 -37.67
C HIS A 1125 -8.26 0.12 -37.39
N GLN A 1126 -9.02 -0.44 -36.44
CA GLN A 1126 -10.38 -0.01 -36.11
C GLN A 1126 -10.50 0.25 -34.61
N PRO A 1127 -10.02 1.41 -34.12
CA PRO A 1127 -10.26 1.80 -32.74
C PRO A 1127 -11.76 1.92 -32.49
N SER A 1128 -12.25 1.31 -31.42
CA SER A 1128 -13.66 1.47 -31.05
C SER A 1128 -13.92 2.76 -30.28
N GLY A 1129 -12.93 3.32 -29.56
CA GLY A 1129 -13.07 4.51 -28.73
C GLY A 1129 -12.31 5.76 -29.18
N THR A 1130 -12.76 6.93 -28.73
CA THR A 1130 -12.17 8.25 -29.00
C THR A 1130 -12.05 9.07 -27.71
N LEU A 1131 -10.90 9.73 -27.54
CA LEU A 1131 -10.60 10.65 -26.44
C LEU A 1131 -10.47 12.08 -26.97
N LEU A 1132 -11.32 13.00 -26.52
CA LEU A 1132 -11.14 14.43 -26.70
C LEU A 1132 -10.44 15.01 -25.46
N TYR A 1133 -9.15 15.30 -25.56
CA TYR A 1133 -8.35 15.85 -24.48
C TYR A 1133 -8.27 17.37 -24.57
N LEU A 1134 -8.79 18.05 -23.54
CA LEU A 1134 -8.87 19.51 -23.44
C LEU A 1134 -7.86 19.97 -22.38
N LYS A 1135 -6.81 20.70 -22.77
CA LYS A 1135 -5.80 21.19 -21.84
C LYS A 1135 -5.96 22.68 -21.59
N SER A 1136 -6.02 23.08 -20.32
CA SER A 1136 -5.85 24.48 -19.93
C SER A 1136 -4.57 25.07 -20.55
N SER A 1137 -4.72 25.86 -21.59
CA SER A 1137 -3.63 26.35 -22.46
C SER A 1137 -4.07 27.67 -23.09
N LEU A 1138 -3.10 28.44 -23.60
CA LEU A 1138 -3.38 29.68 -24.32
C LEU A 1138 -2.91 29.54 -25.78
N THR A 1139 -3.70 29.94 -26.76
CA THR A 1139 -3.35 29.94 -28.20
C THR A 1139 -3.26 31.34 -28.80
N GLY A 1140 -3.73 32.37 -28.09
CA GLY A 1140 -3.68 33.78 -28.50
C GLY A 1140 -4.98 34.29 -29.15
N ASP A 1141 -5.95 33.41 -29.38
CA ASP A 1141 -7.30 33.72 -29.87
C ASP A 1141 -8.29 34.07 -28.75
N GLU A 1142 -7.83 34.14 -27.50
CA GLU A 1142 -8.70 34.32 -26.36
C GLU A 1142 -9.32 35.72 -26.31
N PRO A 1143 -10.51 35.85 -25.69
CA PRO A 1143 -11.11 37.12 -25.35
C PRO A 1143 -10.18 38.09 -24.58
N ALA A 1144 -10.45 39.39 -24.72
CA ALA A 1144 -9.58 40.46 -24.22
C ALA A 1144 -9.35 40.41 -22.70
N ASP A 1145 -10.36 40.01 -21.92
CA ASP A 1145 -10.29 39.82 -20.47
C ASP A 1145 -9.30 38.72 -20.07
N ILE A 1146 -9.32 37.57 -20.75
CA ILE A 1146 -8.37 36.47 -20.52
C ILE A 1146 -6.94 36.90 -20.90
N ARG A 1147 -6.80 37.60 -22.03
CA ARG A 1147 -5.50 38.09 -22.51
C ARG A 1147 -4.88 39.10 -21.56
N GLU A 1148 -5.66 40.05 -21.05
CA GLU A 1148 -5.22 41.02 -20.05
C GLU A 1148 -4.75 40.30 -18.77
N TYR A 1149 -5.56 39.38 -18.25
CA TYR A 1149 -5.20 38.64 -17.05
C TYR A 1149 -3.90 37.83 -17.22
N ALA A 1150 -3.70 37.21 -18.39
CA ALA A 1150 -2.49 36.45 -18.74
C ALA A 1150 -1.24 37.34 -18.86
N LEU A 1151 -1.39 38.60 -19.31
CA LEU A 1151 -0.31 39.58 -19.36
C LEU A 1151 0.13 40.00 -17.95
N VAL A 1152 -0.82 40.20 -17.04
CA VAL A 1152 -0.56 40.57 -15.64
C VAL A 1152 -0.05 39.39 -14.81
N ASN A 1153 -0.47 38.16 -15.13
CA ASN A 1153 -0.15 36.95 -14.36
C ASN A 1153 0.61 35.92 -15.21
N PRO A 1154 1.96 35.97 -15.26
CA PRO A 1154 2.76 35.13 -16.14
C PRO A 1154 2.64 33.61 -15.95
N ALA A 1155 2.20 33.18 -14.76
CA ALA A 1155 2.00 31.77 -14.42
C ALA A 1155 0.66 31.23 -14.94
N PHE A 1156 -0.29 32.07 -15.33
CA PHE A 1156 -1.56 31.64 -15.92
C PHE A 1156 -1.31 30.95 -17.29
N PRO A 1157 -1.98 29.82 -17.60
CA PRO A 1157 -3.04 29.14 -16.86
C PRO A 1157 -2.57 28.04 -15.88
N HIS A 1158 -1.28 27.97 -15.52
CA HIS A 1158 -0.73 26.97 -14.58
C HIS A 1158 -0.23 27.58 -13.27
N GLN A 1159 -0.99 28.51 -12.69
CA GLN A 1159 -0.76 28.99 -11.33
C GLN A 1159 -0.76 27.80 -10.34
N SER A 1160 0.00 27.89 -9.24
CA SER A 1160 0.24 26.75 -8.35
C SER A 1160 -1.05 26.15 -7.78
N THR A 1161 -1.12 24.82 -7.68
CA THR A 1161 -2.18 24.12 -6.93
C THR A 1161 -2.19 24.44 -5.44
N GLY A 1162 -1.10 24.98 -4.88
CA GLY A 1162 -1.08 25.47 -3.50
C GLY A 1162 -1.94 26.72 -3.28
N ASP A 1163 -2.26 27.46 -4.35
CA ASP A 1163 -3.16 28.61 -4.29
C ASP A 1163 -4.62 28.14 -4.27
N GLN A 1164 -5.26 28.27 -3.11
CA GLN A 1164 -6.66 27.93 -2.88
C GLN A 1164 -7.53 29.18 -2.60
N PHE A 1165 -6.97 30.38 -2.80
CA PHE A 1165 -7.57 31.66 -2.40
C PHE A 1165 -7.83 32.53 -3.63
N PHE A 1166 -8.65 32.05 -4.57
CA PHE A 1166 -8.90 32.77 -5.81
C PHE A 1166 -9.61 34.10 -5.55
N ASN A 1167 -9.20 35.14 -6.27
CA ASN A 1167 -9.96 36.37 -6.39
C ASN A 1167 -10.93 36.29 -7.58
N GLU A 1168 -11.83 37.27 -7.69
CA GLU A 1168 -12.85 37.28 -8.74
C GLU A 1168 -12.26 37.29 -10.17
N PRO A 1169 -11.27 38.15 -10.53
CA PRO A 1169 -10.65 38.10 -11.86
C PRO A 1169 -10.03 36.75 -12.21
N GLN A 1170 -9.35 36.11 -11.25
CA GLN A 1170 -8.74 34.78 -11.44
C GLN A 1170 -9.81 33.72 -11.69
N PHE A 1171 -10.86 33.69 -10.88
CA PHE A 1171 -11.97 32.77 -11.06
C PHE A 1171 -12.63 32.94 -12.42
N GLU A 1172 -12.95 34.19 -12.79
CA GLU A 1172 -13.65 34.48 -14.04
C GLU A 1172 -12.77 34.15 -15.26
N SER A 1173 -11.47 34.42 -15.20
CA SER A 1173 -10.52 34.10 -16.28
C SER A 1173 -10.40 32.59 -16.53
N TYR A 1174 -10.32 31.77 -15.48
CA TYR A 1174 -10.31 30.30 -15.65
C TYR A 1174 -11.63 29.77 -16.19
N ARG A 1175 -12.77 30.28 -15.69
CA ARG A 1175 -14.11 29.89 -16.15
C ARG A 1175 -14.30 30.23 -17.62
N ARG A 1176 -13.95 31.46 -18.02
CA ARG A 1176 -14.05 31.93 -19.41
C ARG A 1176 -13.08 31.18 -20.32
N LEU A 1177 -11.87 30.84 -19.86
CA LEU A 1177 -10.92 30.04 -20.62
C LEU A 1177 -11.48 28.66 -20.93
N GLY A 1178 -12.07 27.97 -19.94
CA GLY A 1178 -12.69 26.66 -20.16
C GLY A 1178 -13.85 26.70 -21.15
N LEU A 1179 -14.68 27.75 -21.09
CA LEU A 1179 -15.80 27.96 -22.00
C LEU A 1179 -15.32 28.26 -23.43
N HIS A 1180 -14.40 29.21 -23.60
CA HIS A 1180 -13.79 29.54 -24.90
C HIS A 1180 -13.17 28.31 -25.55
N LEU A 1181 -12.40 27.56 -24.78
CA LEU A 1181 -11.70 26.38 -25.27
C LEU A 1181 -12.64 25.32 -25.86
N ILE A 1182 -13.71 24.97 -25.14
CA ILE A 1182 -14.64 23.94 -25.61
C ILE A 1182 -15.47 24.44 -26.79
N GLU A 1183 -15.84 25.73 -26.82
CA GLU A 1183 -16.52 26.34 -27.97
C GLU A 1183 -15.64 26.27 -29.22
N THR A 1184 -14.36 26.63 -29.10
CA THR A 1184 -13.38 26.52 -30.20
C THR A 1184 -13.20 25.07 -30.65
N ALA A 1185 -13.10 24.13 -29.71
CA ALA A 1185 -12.96 22.71 -30.05
C ALA A 1185 -14.19 22.17 -30.79
N LEU A 1186 -15.41 22.52 -30.36
CA LEU A 1186 -16.65 22.05 -30.98
C LEU A 1186 -16.93 22.67 -32.36
N LEU A 1187 -16.27 23.78 -32.71
CA LEU A 1187 -16.33 24.38 -34.04
C LEU A 1187 -15.35 23.73 -35.03
N ASP A 1188 -14.34 23.01 -34.57
CA ASP A 1188 -13.38 22.34 -35.46
C ASP A 1188 -14.01 21.11 -36.11
N SER A 1189 -13.95 21.08 -37.45
CA SER A 1189 -14.44 19.97 -38.27
C SER A 1189 -13.89 18.59 -37.88
N GLN A 1190 -12.70 18.50 -37.29
CA GLN A 1190 -12.11 17.24 -36.80
C GLN A 1190 -12.89 16.69 -35.60
N VAL A 1191 -13.37 17.57 -34.72
CA VAL A 1191 -14.17 17.19 -33.54
C VAL A 1191 -15.60 16.87 -33.97
N VAL A 1192 -16.19 17.68 -34.86
CA VAL A 1192 -17.54 17.46 -35.40
C VAL A 1192 -17.65 16.13 -36.17
N LYS A 1193 -16.55 15.66 -36.77
CA LYS A 1193 -16.49 14.38 -37.50
C LYS A 1193 -16.33 13.15 -36.59
N ILE A 1194 -16.19 13.32 -35.28
CA ILE A 1194 -16.11 12.19 -34.36
C ILE A 1194 -17.45 11.42 -34.43
N PRO A 1195 -17.45 10.11 -34.74
CA PRO A 1195 -18.68 9.35 -34.89
C PRO A 1195 -19.45 9.25 -33.56
N GLY A 1196 -20.70 9.71 -33.55
CA GLY A 1196 -21.58 9.67 -32.38
C GLY A 1196 -22.63 10.76 -32.41
#